data_AF-A0A429I7W7-F1
#
_entry.id   AF-A0A429I7W7-F1
#
_cell.length_a   1.000
_cell.length_b   1.000
_cell.length_c   1.000
_cell.angle_alpha   90.00
_cell.angle_beta   90.00
_cell.angle_gamma   90.00
#
_symmetry.space_group_name_H-M   'P 1'
#
loop_
_entity.id
_entity.type
_entity.pdbx_description
1 polymer ?
#
loop_
_entity_poly.entity_id
_entity_poly.type
_entity_poly.pdbx_seq_one_letter_code
_entity_poly.pdbx_strand_id
1 'polypeptide(L)'
;MTLATLRTAPSAHDPADVLRRLIPADFLAEIGWDEESQVLFIPMDHPLLGWRACKVTGCGMPTRGRTHLCLPCERELVASGQDEAVFLASQRATRRRGVGRCLVGCQRPWKSSLTPLCEAHLHRRNRTPEITLEDFLADPSLIPLPGFGECDVVACDRIRYGSKSGFCKAHGTRWGQVLQADPNLNRTIWCRLEPAIEEMNNITLRGLTPLAQAQVLYGLYERCRREMKTGLSEVRPLVNDLRRRQSDSLDDLVDTQRGMRARQVLEFFRLAHQRALSSPATECMKDTWDLHVFGHAGRLRFGKIVQPWLRESTKRWAVEDLPRRRGDVAGTVQEHINHIARLSESLRLQRTDHGESVFALGRNDIVQFTNRMAYLESRGDISARTRHENCKHVRRMLTRMRVLGLTRTGESLEGLPPDFAMRDEDVPAAPERGDEPGRALPLTVVRSLCDALPLLESMASRDFRVAVELIIDTGRRPDEICQLAWDCTRQDSDGGWLLIYDNIKEQRLGRELPITEATANLIHEQKQLARGRFPHTDPRQLKLLARVRRNPRGVHGLVETTLASWHREWVDSLPPVITPEGQEFLKEDIVPYSHRHTYAQRHADAGVPVDVLSELMDHRSLAITQTYYRVSAVRRREAVDKVARHQLDRHGAPAWREAQTLLDGQRARYARQAISQVAVPFGSCEEPSNVQAGGGACPFRWQCGGCDHFRTNASYLPELKAYVDELRRTKERVLAATGLDDWAREKALPSEQEVARVKHLIARVEDDLDQLTDTERHELEEAITLVRRSRRAVSLGMPHVRQPSPNLRLERP
;
A
#
# COMPACT_ATOMS: atom_id res chain seq x y z
N MET A 1 10.98 29.32 -6.60
CA MET A 1 11.85 28.21 -6.16
C MET A 1 11.67 27.06 -7.15
N THR A 2 12.24 27.25 -8.35
CA THR A 2 13.44 26.55 -8.85
C THR A 2 13.21 25.06 -9.07
N LEU A 3 12.95 24.76 -10.35
CA LEU A 3 13.13 23.48 -11.06
C LEU A 3 14.06 22.52 -10.29
N ALA A 4 13.45 21.53 -9.65
CA ALA A 4 14.17 20.35 -9.19
C ALA A 4 14.77 19.68 -10.44
N THR A 5 16.09 19.82 -10.54
CA THR A 5 17.01 19.18 -11.48
C THR A 5 16.49 17.84 -11.99
N LEU A 6 15.89 17.85 -13.18
CA LEU A 6 15.93 16.72 -14.08
C LEU A 6 17.42 16.45 -14.28
N ARG A 7 17.94 15.37 -13.67
CA ARG A 7 19.28 14.87 -13.96
C ARG A 7 19.36 14.71 -15.47
N THR A 8 20.16 15.58 -16.09
CA THR A 8 20.63 15.41 -17.46
C THR A 8 21.16 13.99 -17.58
N ALA A 9 20.78 13.31 -18.66
CA ALA A 9 21.27 11.96 -18.95
C ALA A 9 22.81 11.97 -18.85
N PRO A 10 23.43 11.03 -18.10
CA PRO A 10 24.88 10.92 -18.15
C PRO A 10 25.27 10.59 -19.59
N SER A 11 26.12 11.43 -20.19
CA SER A 11 26.93 11.07 -21.36
C SER A 11 27.53 9.69 -21.16
N ALA A 12 27.68 8.89 -22.23
CA ALA A 12 28.25 7.54 -22.24
C ALA A 12 29.45 7.36 -21.28
N HIS A 13 29.15 7.06 -20.02
CA HIS A 13 30.11 6.75 -18.97
C HIS A 13 30.10 5.24 -18.84
N ASP A 14 31.29 4.66 -18.68
CA ASP A 14 31.42 3.24 -18.39
C ASP A 14 30.49 2.87 -17.22
N PRO A 15 29.56 1.91 -17.40
CA PRO A 15 28.67 1.47 -16.33
C PRO A 15 29.42 1.07 -15.05
N ALA A 16 30.65 0.58 -15.15
CA ALA A 16 31.50 0.27 -14.00
C ALA A 16 31.81 1.53 -13.17
N ASP A 17 32.19 2.62 -13.84
CA ASP A 17 32.53 3.90 -13.19
C ASP A 17 31.31 4.54 -12.53
N VAL A 18 30.15 4.47 -13.18
CA VAL A 18 28.89 4.98 -12.62
C VAL A 18 28.56 4.26 -11.31
N LEU A 19 28.62 2.92 -11.31
CA LEU A 19 28.34 2.13 -10.12
C LEU A 19 29.35 2.40 -9.00
N ARG A 20 30.65 2.46 -9.30
CA ARG A 20 31.71 2.75 -8.32
C ARG A 20 31.51 4.11 -7.64
N ARG A 21 31.17 5.16 -8.41
CA ARG A 21 30.92 6.51 -7.85
C ARG A 21 29.69 6.59 -6.93
N LEU A 22 28.75 5.65 -7.06
CA LEU A 22 27.57 5.59 -6.20
C LEU A 22 27.84 4.91 -4.85
N ILE A 23 29.00 4.27 -4.69
CA ILE A 23 29.38 3.60 -3.44
C ILE A 23 30.19 4.58 -2.58
N PRO A 24 29.73 4.91 -1.37
CA PRO A 24 30.50 5.75 -0.44
C PRO A 24 31.85 5.11 -0.06
N ALA A 25 32.91 5.91 0.03
CA ALA A 25 34.26 5.43 0.34
C ALA A 25 34.39 4.88 1.77
N ASP A 26 33.66 5.48 2.72
CA ASP A 26 33.53 5.00 4.09
C ASP A 26 32.88 3.62 4.16
N PHE A 27 31.88 3.33 3.31
CA PHE A 27 31.30 2.00 3.20
C PHE A 27 32.30 0.96 2.68
N LEU A 28 33.10 1.30 1.65
CA LEU A 28 34.13 0.39 1.15
C LEU A 28 35.17 0.06 2.24
N ALA A 29 35.57 1.06 3.03
CA ALA A 29 36.44 0.86 4.19
C ALA A 29 35.77 0.01 5.28
N GLU A 30 34.49 0.27 5.58
CA GLU A 30 33.68 -0.48 6.58
C GLU A 30 33.63 -1.98 6.25
N ILE A 31 33.46 -2.35 4.98
CA ILE A 31 33.38 -3.76 4.57
C ILE A 31 34.76 -4.40 4.32
N GLY A 32 35.85 -3.66 4.54
CA GLY A 32 37.22 -4.11 4.35
C GLY A 32 37.60 -4.34 2.88
N TRP A 33 37.08 -3.51 1.95
CA TRP A 33 37.50 -3.55 0.56
C TRP A 33 38.90 -2.97 0.39
N ASP A 34 39.78 -3.72 -0.27
CA ASP A 34 41.09 -3.25 -0.69
C ASP A 34 41.18 -3.19 -2.22
N GLU A 35 41.33 -1.98 -2.77
CA GLU A 35 41.36 -1.75 -4.22
C GLU A 35 42.60 -2.36 -4.89
N GLU A 36 43.74 -2.38 -4.18
CA GLU A 36 45.00 -2.89 -4.72
C GLU A 36 44.97 -4.42 -4.85
N SER A 37 44.58 -5.15 -3.79
CA SER A 37 44.45 -6.60 -3.86
C SER A 37 43.16 -7.07 -4.52
N GLN A 38 42.15 -6.21 -4.64
CA GLN A 38 40.78 -6.53 -5.09
C GLN A 38 40.11 -7.61 -4.22
N VAL A 39 40.36 -7.55 -2.91
CA VAL A 39 39.82 -8.51 -1.92
C VAL A 39 38.99 -7.76 -0.87
N LEU A 40 37.83 -8.31 -0.56
CA LEU A 40 37.00 -7.91 0.59
C LEU A 40 37.40 -8.71 1.82
N PHE A 41 37.71 -8.05 2.94
CA PHE A 41 37.95 -8.68 4.24
C PHE A 41 36.86 -8.28 5.24
N ILE A 42 35.78 -9.06 5.29
CA ILE A 42 34.58 -8.65 6.03
C ILE A 42 34.86 -8.70 7.55
N PRO A 43 34.66 -7.58 8.29
CA PRO A 43 34.77 -7.56 9.74
C PRO A 43 33.79 -8.52 10.41
N MET A 44 34.23 -9.18 11.49
CA MET A 44 33.43 -10.19 12.18
C MET A 44 32.13 -9.60 12.76
N ASP A 45 32.25 -8.40 13.33
CA ASP A 45 31.23 -7.66 14.06
C ASP A 45 30.32 -6.81 13.16
N HIS A 46 30.57 -6.75 11.84
CA HIS A 46 29.71 -6.00 10.94
C HIS A 46 28.25 -6.49 11.06
N PRO A 47 27.27 -5.61 11.32
CA PRO A 47 25.90 -6.01 11.68
C PRO A 47 25.16 -6.80 10.58
N LEU A 48 25.46 -6.55 9.31
CA LEU A 48 24.76 -7.10 8.14
C LEU A 48 25.59 -8.08 7.31
N LEU A 49 26.92 -7.92 7.28
CA LEU A 49 27.83 -8.78 6.52
C LEU A 49 28.68 -9.69 7.41
N GLY A 50 28.76 -9.35 8.69
CA GLY A 50 29.59 -10.04 9.66
C GLY A 50 29.15 -11.48 9.92
N TRP A 51 30.03 -12.19 10.59
CA TRP A 51 29.97 -13.62 10.82
C TRP A 51 30.30 -13.91 12.28
N ARG A 52 29.81 -15.01 12.82
CA ARG A 52 30.08 -15.38 14.21
C ARG A 52 31.25 -16.34 14.28
N ALA A 53 32.20 -16.07 15.15
CA ALA A 53 33.24 -17.05 15.47
C ALA A 53 32.67 -18.19 16.33
N CYS A 54 33.26 -19.37 16.18
CA CYS A 54 32.99 -20.55 16.99
C CYS A 54 33.31 -20.25 18.45
N LYS A 55 32.37 -20.54 19.35
CA LYS A 55 32.51 -20.31 20.81
C LYS A 55 33.55 -21.21 21.49
N VAL A 56 34.03 -22.27 20.82
CA VAL A 56 35.11 -23.11 21.35
C VAL A 56 36.37 -22.25 21.52
N THR A 57 36.91 -22.26 22.74
CA THR A 57 38.09 -21.47 23.12
C THR A 57 39.25 -21.78 22.17
N GLY A 58 39.78 -20.75 21.51
CA GLY A 58 40.88 -20.91 20.54
C GLY A 58 40.50 -21.55 19.20
N CYS A 59 39.22 -21.60 18.82
CA CYS A 59 38.83 -22.04 17.46
C CYS A 59 38.84 -20.89 16.44
N GLY A 60 38.07 -19.82 16.70
CA GLY A 60 37.98 -18.64 15.82
C GLY A 60 37.32 -18.86 14.46
N MET A 61 36.91 -20.08 14.10
CA MET A 61 36.29 -20.40 12.80
C MET A 61 34.86 -19.86 12.66
N PRO A 62 34.43 -19.41 11.47
CA PRO A 62 33.05 -18.98 11.24
C PRO A 62 32.04 -20.11 11.50
N THR A 63 30.95 -19.79 12.19
CA THR A 63 29.82 -20.71 12.39
C THR A 63 28.84 -20.66 11.22
N ARG A 64 28.09 -21.75 11.03
CA ARG A 64 27.00 -21.80 10.04
C ARG A 64 25.66 -21.87 10.79
N GLY A 65 24.82 -20.85 10.65
CA GLY A 65 23.42 -20.94 11.07
C GLY A 65 23.15 -20.68 12.56
N ARG A 66 22.32 -21.53 13.18
CA ARG A 66 21.77 -21.36 14.54
C ARG A 66 22.70 -21.83 15.65
N THR A 67 23.72 -22.63 15.34
CA THR A 67 24.67 -23.13 16.33
C THR A 67 25.77 -22.11 16.59
N HIS A 68 26.31 -22.12 17.81
CA HIS A 68 27.46 -21.31 18.19
C HIS A 68 28.80 -21.97 17.82
N LEU A 69 28.75 -23.06 17.05
CA LEU A 69 29.89 -23.91 16.70
C LEU A 69 30.15 -23.89 15.19
N CYS A 70 31.40 -24.07 14.79
CA CYS A 70 31.72 -24.40 13.41
C CYS A 70 31.45 -25.89 13.15
N LEU A 71 31.18 -26.27 11.88
CA LEU A 71 30.83 -27.66 11.52
C LEU A 71 31.83 -28.72 12.03
N PRO A 72 33.17 -28.51 11.99
CA PRO A 72 34.12 -29.43 12.61
C PRO A 72 33.92 -29.59 14.13
N CYS A 73 33.75 -28.49 14.86
CA CYS A 73 33.54 -28.52 16.31
C CYS A 73 32.18 -29.15 16.67
N GLU A 74 31.15 -28.90 15.87
CA GLU A 74 29.84 -29.53 16.03
C GLU A 74 29.91 -31.05 15.86
N ARG A 75 30.55 -31.53 14.78
CA ARG A 75 30.75 -32.97 14.56
C ARG A 75 31.56 -33.62 15.67
N GLU A 76 32.55 -32.92 16.19
CA GLU A 76 33.41 -33.44 17.25
C GLU A 76 32.71 -33.42 18.61
N LEU A 77 31.89 -32.41 18.91
CA LEU A 77 31.01 -32.42 20.08
C LEU A 77 30.11 -33.66 20.04
N VAL A 78 29.42 -33.87 18.92
CA VAL A 78 28.55 -35.05 18.71
C VAL A 78 29.32 -36.36 18.85
N ALA A 79 30.51 -36.46 18.25
CA ALA A 79 31.33 -37.68 18.31
C ALA A 79 31.94 -37.92 19.70
N SER A 80 32.26 -36.86 20.44
CA SER A 80 32.86 -36.94 21.78
C SER A 80 31.86 -37.30 22.87
N GLY A 81 30.57 -37.02 22.66
CA GLY A 81 29.52 -37.17 23.67
C GLY A 81 29.70 -36.29 24.91
N GLN A 82 30.61 -35.31 24.86
CA GLN A 82 30.89 -34.40 25.98
C GLN A 82 29.72 -33.44 26.21
N ASP A 83 29.60 -32.97 27.45
CA ASP A 83 28.74 -31.83 27.78
C ASP A 83 29.17 -30.58 26.98
N GLU A 84 28.19 -29.81 26.50
CA GLU A 84 28.45 -28.66 25.61
C GLU A 84 29.31 -27.60 26.31
N ALA A 85 29.08 -27.31 27.60
CA ALA A 85 29.85 -26.30 28.32
C ALA A 85 31.31 -26.75 28.50
N VAL A 86 31.54 -28.03 28.80
CA VAL A 86 32.88 -28.63 28.89
C VAL A 86 33.60 -28.57 27.55
N PHE A 87 32.91 -28.91 26.46
CA PHE A 87 33.49 -28.88 25.11
C PHE A 87 33.81 -27.44 24.66
N LEU A 88 32.97 -26.46 24.97
CA LEU A 88 33.23 -25.05 24.66
C LEU A 88 34.47 -24.50 25.40
N ALA A 89 34.69 -24.94 26.63
CA ALA A 89 35.85 -24.58 27.43
C ALA A 89 37.14 -25.31 26.99
N SER A 90 37.03 -26.39 26.21
CA SER A 90 38.20 -27.11 25.71
C SER A 90 39.07 -26.19 24.84
N GLN A 91 40.29 -25.92 25.30
CA GLN A 91 41.23 -25.07 24.56
C GLN A 91 41.69 -25.81 23.31
N ARG A 92 41.36 -25.27 22.15
CA ARG A 92 42.01 -25.68 20.91
C ARG A 92 43.25 -24.85 20.65
N ALA A 93 44.34 -25.53 20.36
CA ALA A 93 45.35 -24.94 19.49
C ALA A 93 44.63 -24.58 18.19
N THR A 94 44.48 -23.28 17.91
CA THR A 94 43.92 -22.79 16.66
C THR A 94 44.63 -23.52 15.54
N ARG A 95 43.99 -24.52 14.92
CA ARG A 95 44.38 -24.95 13.57
C ARG A 95 44.00 -23.77 12.70
N ARG A 96 44.83 -22.71 12.65
CA ARG A 96 44.64 -21.60 11.73
C ARG A 96 44.58 -22.25 10.35
N ARG A 97 43.37 -22.36 9.78
CA ARG A 97 43.18 -22.79 8.40
C ARG A 97 43.48 -21.55 7.57
N GLY A 98 44.72 -21.46 7.11
CA GLY A 98 45.20 -20.31 6.37
C GLY A 98 46.68 -20.43 6.04
N VAL A 99 47.15 -19.56 5.16
CA VAL A 99 48.56 -19.47 4.80
C VAL A 99 49.16 -18.25 5.49
N GLY A 100 50.00 -18.50 6.50
CA GLY A 100 50.80 -17.49 7.18
C GLY A 100 52.23 -17.47 6.63
N ARG A 101 52.98 -16.42 6.97
CA ARG A 101 54.40 -16.31 6.66
C ARG A 101 55.24 -17.06 7.70
N CYS A 102 56.45 -17.43 7.33
CA CYS A 102 57.43 -18.03 8.24
C CYS A 102 57.71 -17.08 9.42
N LEU A 103 57.74 -17.58 10.66
CA LEU A 103 58.04 -16.76 11.85
C LEU A 103 59.43 -16.11 11.84
N VAL A 104 60.38 -16.66 11.08
CA VAL A 104 61.69 -16.04 10.79
C VAL A 104 61.56 -14.75 9.95
N GLY A 105 60.35 -14.29 9.61
CA GLY A 105 60.13 -13.09 8.79
C GLY A 105 60.28 -13.33 7.29
N CYS A 106 60.31 -14.58 6.83
CA CYS A 106 60.39 -14.87 5.40
C CYS A 106 59.12 -14.43 4.67
N GLN A 107 59.27 -14.05 3.39
CA GLN A 107 58.12 -13.90 2.48
C GLN A 107 57.54 -15.26 2.03
N ARG A 108 58.17 -16.37 2.43
CA ARG A 108 57.73 -17.74 2.13
C ARG A 108 56.62 -18.19 3.08
N PRO A 109 55.62 -18.95 2.58
CA PRO A 109 54.55 -19.46 3.42
C PRO A 109 55.06 -20.52 4.40
N TRP A 110 54.46 -20.56 5.59
CA TRP A 110 54.66 -21.61 6.57
C TRP A 110 54.12 -22.97 6.09
N LYS A 111 54.64 -24.08 6.64
CA LYS A 111 54.18 -25.44 6.31
C LYS A 111 52.86 -25.80 7.00
N SER A 112 52.71 -25.41 8.26
CA SER A 112 51.49 -25.62 9.04
C SER A 112 51.39 -24.61 10.19
N SER A 113 50.21 -24.50 10.79
CA SER A 113 50.01 -23.68 11.98
C SER A 113 50.66 -24.20 13.25
N LEU A 114 50.89 -25.51 13.32
CA LEU A 114 51.58 -26.15 14.43
C LEU A 114 53.11 -25.99 14.33
N THR A 115 53.61 -25.79 13.10
CA THR A 115 55.03 -25.58 12.80
C THR A 115 55.16 -24.39 11.86
N PRO A 116 55.14 -23.16 12.40
CA PRO A 116 54.96 -21.92 11.64
C PRO A 116 56.24 -21.46 10.91
N LEU A 117 56.94 -22.40 10.28
CA LEU A 117 58.18 -22.22 9.54
C LEU A 117 57.97 -22.58 8.06
N CYS A 118 58.70 -21.90 7.16
CA CYS A 118 58.76 -22.31 5.76
C CYS A 118 59.50 -23.65 5.62
N GLU A 119 59.38 -24.31 4.47
CA GLU A 119 60.00 -25.62 4.24
C GLU A 119 61.50 -25.67 4.54
N ALA A 120 62.25 -24.65 4.14
CA ALA A 120 63.69 -24.59 4.37
C ALA A 120 64.03 -24.50 5.86
N HIS A 121 63.34 -23.62 6.60
CA HIS A 121 63.55 -23.47 8.04
C HIS A 121 63.01 -24.66 8.85
N LEU A 122 61.91 -25.27 8.41
CA LEU A 122 61.43 -26.51 9.01
C LEU A 122 62.43 -27.65 8.80
N HIS A 123 63.01 -27.78 7.61
CA HIS A 123 64.05 -28.78 7.33
C HIS A 123 65.30 -28.55 8.18
N ARG A 124 65.73 -27.30 8.34
CA ARG A 124 66.85 -26.93 9.23
C ARG A 124 66.54 -27.31 10.68
N ARG A 125 65.36 -26.96 11.18
CA ARG A 125 64.91 -27.33 12.54
C ARG A 125 64.82 -28.84 12.73
N ASN A 126 64.31 -29.57 11.74
CA ASN A 126 64.19 -31.03 11.82
C ASN A 126 65.55 -31.75 11.90
N ARG A 127 66.65 -31.10 11.51
CA ARG A 127 68.02 -31.61 11.71
C ARG A 127 68.54 -31.42 13.14
N THR A 128 67.84 -30.62 13.96
CA THR A 128 68.17 -30.35 15.37
C THR A 128 66.91 -30.54 16.23
N PRO A 129 66.38 -31.77 16.34
CA PRO A 129 65.07 -32.04 16.95
C PRO A 129 65.01 -31.73 18.46
N GLU A 130 66.15 -31.62 19.13
CA GLU A 130 66.25 -31.32 20.56
C GLU A 130 66.01 -29.83 20.90
N ILE A 131 66.02 -28.94 19.89
CA ILE A 131 65.88 -27.50 20.07
C ILE A 131 64.39 -27.10 20.02
N THR A 132 63.93 -26.35 21.01
CA THR A 132 62.56 -25.83 21.04
C THR A 132 62.30 -24.84 19.89
N LEU A 133 61.03 -24.55 19.58
CA LEU A 133 60.74 -23.54 18.54
C LEU A 133 61.24 -22.15 18.95
N GLU A 134 61.17 -21.81 20.23
CA GLU A 134 61.61 -20.53 20.77
C GLU A 134 63.13 -20.39 20.65
N ASP A 135 63.88 -21.41 21.09
CA ASP A 135 65.34 -21.43 20.97
C ASP A 135 65.80 -21.42 19.51
N PHE A 136 65.07 -22.12 18.62
CA PHE A 136 65.34 -22.09 17.19
C PHE A 136 65.16 -20.69 16.63
N LEU A 137 64.08 -19.97 17.00
CA LEU A 137 63.82 -18.61 16.53
C LEU A 137 64.80 -17.57 17.11
N ALA A 138 65.43 -17.86 18.25
CA ALA A 138 66.44 -17.01 18.87
C ALA A 138 67.83 -17.13 18.22
N ASP A 139 68.05 -18.10 17.32
CA ASP A 139 69.33 -18.28 16.60
C ASP A 139 69.60 -17.08 15.66
N PRO A 140 70.64 -16.26 15.92
CA PRO A 140 70.94 -15.07 15.12
C PRO A 140 71.43 -15.40 13.70
N SER A 141 71.74 -16.66 13.40
CA SER A 141 72.14 -17.11 12.05
C SER A 141 70.93 -17.47 11.16
N LEU A 142 69.70 -17.26 11.63
CA LEU A 142 68.50 -17.39 10.80
C LEU A 142 68.30 -16.16 9.92
N ILE A 143 68.26 -16.38 8.60
CA ILE A 143 68.09 -15.31 7.62
C ILE A 143 66.71 -15.42 6.96
N PRO A 144 65.91 -14.34 6.91
CA PRO A 144 64.66 -14.31 6.17
C PRO A 144 64.87 -14.61 4.67
N LEU A 145 64.05 -15.50 4.11
CA LEU A 145 64.16 -15.90 2.72
C LEU A 145 63.12 -15.18 1.83
N PRO A 146 63.47 -14.79 0.59
CA PRO A 146 62.54 -14.18 -0.35
C PRO A 146 61.46 -15.19 -0.80
N GLY A 147 60.31 -14.65 -1.20
CA GLY A 147 59.17 -15.43 -1.69
C GLY A 147 59.42 -16.04 -3.06
N PHE A 148 58.52 -16.94 -3.50
CA PHE A 148 58.58 -17.56 -4.82
C PHE A 148 57.70 -16.85 -5.88
N GLY A 149 57.11 -15.71 -5.53
CA GLY A 149 56.10 -15.00 -6.33
C GLY A 149 54.67 -15.44 -6.02
N GLU A 150 53.68 -14.81 -6.66
CA GLU A 150 52.25 -15.10 -6.50
C GLU A 150 51.81 -16.36 -7.25
N CYS A 151 50.76 -17.01 -6.75
CA CYS A 151 50.13 -18.14 -7.42
C CYS A 151 49.64 -17.77 -8.82
N ASP A 152 49.84 -18.66 -9.80
CA ASP A 152 49.43 -18.39 -11.19
C ASP A 152 47.91 -18.38 -11.41
N VAL A 153 47.13 -18.89 -10.44
CA VAL A 153 45.67 -18.77 -10.48
C VAL A 153 45.28 -17.32 -10.24
N VAL A 154 44.65 -16.68 -11.23
CA VAL A 154 44.38 -15.23 -11.26
C VAL A 154 43.61 -14.75 -10.03
N ALA A 155 42.66 -15.56 -9.56
CA ALA A 155 41.84 -15.22 -8.40
C ALA A 155 42.61 -15.23 -7.07
N CYS A 156 43.75 -15.91 -7.01
CA CYS A 156 44.45 -16.31 -5.79
C CYS A 156 45.49 -15.26 -5.36
N ASP A 157 45.37 -14.77 -4.14
CA ASP A 157 46.29 -13.82 -3.49
C ASP A 157 47.45 -14.50 -2.74
N ARG A 158 47.56 -15.83 -2.81
CA ARG A 158 48.56 -16.59 -2.06
C ARG A 158 49.90 -16.67 -2.78
N ILE A 159 50.97 -16.77 -2.00
CA ILE A 159 52.34 -16.99 -2.48
C ILE A 159 52.53 -18.45 -2.92
N ARG A 160 53.32 -18.65 -3.98
CA ARG A 160 53.73 -19.97 -4.47
C ARG A 160 54.46 -20.74 -3.37
N TYR A 161 54.25 -22.06 -3.37
CA TYR A 161 54.85 -22.92 -2.35
C TYR A 161 56.29 -23.34 -2.66
N GLY A 162 56.67 -23.29 -3.95
CA GLY A 162 58.02 -23.60 -4.40
C GLY A 162 58.30 -22.96 -5.76
N SER A 163 59.56 -22.96 -6.17
CA SER A 163 60.01 -22.32 -7.42
C SER A 163 59.52 -23.00 -8.69
N LYS A 164 59.21 -24.30 -8.65
CA LYS A 164 58.90 -25.10 -9.84
C LYS A 164 57.40 -25.23 -10.17
N SER A 165 56.51 -25.13 -9.19
CA SER A 165 55.09 -25.49 -9.37
C SER A 165 54.23 -24.37 -9.97
N GLY A 166 54.65 -23.11 -9.92
CA GLY A 166 53.83 -21.95 -10.29
C GLY A 166 52.60 -21.72 -9.40
N PHE A 167 52.34 -22.57 -8.41
CA PHE A 167 51.10 -22.55 -7.62
C PHE A 167 51.36 -22.46 -6.12
N CYS A 168 50.39 -21.90 -5.39
CA CYS A 168 50.28 -22.13 -3.95
C CYS A 168 50.05 -23.62 -3.68
N LYS A 169 50.31 -24.10 -2.45
CA LYS A 169 50.22 -25.53 -2.12
C LYS A 169 48.87 -26.13 -2.51
N ALA A 170 47.77 -25.44 -2.19
CA ALA A 170 46.42 -25.92 -2.42
C ALA A 170 46.04 -25.96 -3.92
N HIS A 171 46.38 -24.93 -4.69
CA HIS A 171 46.17 -24.95 -6.14
C HIS A 171 47.09 -25.96 -6.84
N GLY A 172 48.31 -26.17 -6.34
CA GLY A 172 49.18 -27.23 -6.85
C GLY A 172 48.57 -28.62 -6.67
N THR A 173 47.96 -28.89 -5.52
CA THR A 173 47.21 -30.14 -5.29
C THR A 173 46.00 -30.26 -6.22
N ARG A 174 45.18 -29.21 -6.36
CA ARG A 174 44.02 -29.22 -7.27
C ARG A 174 44.44 -29.43 -8.72
N TRP A 175 45.48 -28.71 -9.17
CA TRP A 175 46.06 -28.85 -10.51
C TRP A 175 46.50 -30.29 -10.77
N GLY A 176 47.21 -30.92 -9.83
CA GLY A 176 47.61 -32.32 -9.96
C GLY A 176 46.42 -33.27 -10.09
N GLN A 177 45.35 -33.06 -9.30
CA GLN A 177 44.14 -33.88 -9.37
C GLN A 177 43.40 -33.73 -10.70
N VAL A 178 43.23 -32.50 -11.20
CA VAL A 178 42.53 -32.27 -12.47
C VAL A 178 43.36 -32.73 -13.67
N LEU A 179 44.69 -32.56 -13.62
CA LEU A 179 45.59 -33.01 -14.68
C LEU A 179 45.67 -34.54 -14.76
N GLN A 180 45.52 -35.24 -13.63
CA GLN A 180 45.37 -36.69 -13.61
C GLN A 180 44.07 -37.14 -14.29
N ALA A 181 42.99 -36.38 -14.15
CA ALA A 181 41.70 -36.69 -14.77
C ALA A 181 41.64 -36.30 -16.26
N ASP A 182 42.32 -35.21 -16.65
CA ASP A 182 42.43 -34.74 -18.03
C ASP A 182 43.88 -34.27 -18.32
N PRO A 183 44.73 -35.14 -18.91
CA PRO A 183 46.11 -34.80 -19.26
C PRO A 183 46.26 -33.68 -20.29
N ASN A 184 45.21 -33.37 -21.06
CA ASN A 184 45.23 -32.34 -22.10
C ASN A 184 44.69 -30.99 -21.62
N LEU A 185 44.41 -30.85 -20.32
CA LEU A 185 43.87 -29.63 -19.74
C LEU A 185 44.79 -28.43 -19.98
N ASN A 186 44.26 -27.37 -20.59
CA ASN A 186 45.01 -26.15 -20.81
C ASN A 186 45.23 -25.40 -19.49
N ARG A 187 46.49 -25.33 -19.05
CA ARG A 187 46.90 -24.66 -17.81
C ARG A 187 46.46 -23.21 -17.73
N THR A 188 46.64 -22.43 -18.80
CA THR A 188 46.31 -21.00 -18.83
C THR A 188 44.81 -20.78 -18.66
N ILE A 189 43.99 -21.58 -19.35
CA ILE A 189 42.54 -21.54 -19.20
C ILE A 189 42.16 -21.93 -17.77
N TRP A 190 42.70 -23.02 -17.24
CA TRP A 190 42.42 -23.45 -15.88
C TRP A 190 42.78 -22.38 -14.83
N CYS A 191 43.96 -21.75 -14.94
CA CYS A 191 44.40 -20.69 -14.04
C CYS A 191 43.47 -19.48 -14.04
N ARG A 192 42.80 -19.21 -15.16
CA ARG A 192 41.84 -18.11 -15.31
C ARG A 192 40.48 -18.45 -14.67
N LEU A 193 40.04 -19.70 -14.80
CA LEU A 193 38.71 -20.16 -14.35
C LEU A 193 38.69 -20.60 -12.88
N GLU A 194 39.80 -21.12 -12.38
CA GLU A 194 39.89 -21.71 -11.05
C GLU A 194 39.64 -20.65 -9.96
N PRO A 195 38.72 -20.89 -9.01
CA PRO A 195 38.48 -19.97 -7.90
C PRO A 195 39.68 -19.90 -6.96
N ALA A 196 39.78 -18.81 -6.22
CA ALA A 196 40.76 -18.70 -5.15
C ALA A 196 40.52 -19.75 -4.06
N ILE A 197 41.54 -19.95 -3.22
CA ILE A 197 41.37 -20.75 -2.02
C ILE A 197 40.77 -19.86 -0.94
N GLU A 198 39.44 -19.88 -0.86
CA GLU A 198 38.67 -19.09 0.09
C GLU A 198 39.22 -19.23 1.52
N GLU A 199 39.58 -18.10 2.13
CA GLU A 199 39.96 -18.02 3.54
C GLU A 199 38.76 -17.59 4.39
N MET A 200 38.91 -17.50 5.71
CA MET A 200 37.79 -17.47 6.65
C MET A 200 36.73 -16.40 6.33
N ASN A 201 37.14 -15.14 6.13
CA ASN A 201 36.23 -14.00 6.00
C ASN A 201 36.40 -13.18 4.72
N ASN A 202 37.16 -13.68 3.73
CA ASN A 202 37.46 -12.91 2.52
C ASN A 202 36.57 -13.26 1.31
N ILE A 203 36.42 -12.31 0.39
CA ILE A 203 35.86 -12.52 -0.96
C ILE A 203 36.82 -11.87 -1.96
N THR A 204 37.45 -12.68 -2.81
CA THR A 204 38.33 -12.19 -3.87
C THR A 204 37.53 -11.86 -5.14
N LEU A 205 37.61 -10.60 -5.56
CA LEU A 205 37.08 -10.16 -6.85
C LEU A 205 38.17 -10.11 -7.93
N ARG A 206 39.39 -10.59 -7.63
CA ARG A 206 40.49 -10.71 -8.59
C ARG A 206 40.08 -11.54 -9.80
N GLY A 207 40.53 -11.10 -10.97
CA GLY A 207 40.27 -11.75 -12.26
C GLY A 207 38.84 -11.61 -12.79
N LEU A 208 38.00 -10.82 -12.13
CA LEU A 208 36.71 -10.37 -12.67
C LEU A 208 36.90 -9.06 -13.46
N THR A 209 35.98 -8.79 -14.39
CA THR A 209 35.94 -7.50 -15.10
C THR A 209 35.61 -6.34 -14.15
N PRO A 210 36.03 -5.09 -14.46
CA PRO A 210 35.69 -3.92 -13.66
C PRO A 210 34.17 -3.77 -13.44
N LEU A 211 33.35 -4.09 -14.44
CA LEU A 211 31.90 -4.06 -14.36
C LEU A 211 31.36 -5.09 -13.36
N ALA A 212 31.77 -6.35 -13.45
CA ALA A 212 31.32 -7.39 -12.53
C ALA A 212 31.74 -7.09 -11.09
N GLN A 213 32.95 -6.55 -10.87
CA GLN A 213 33.39 -6.08 -9.55
C GLN A 213 32.47 -4.98 -9.02
N ALA A 214 32.22 -3.94 -9.82
CA ALA A 214 31.38 -2.81 -9.45
C ALA A 214 29.94 -3.25 -9.14
N GLN A 215 29.37 -4.18 -9.91
CA GLN A 215 28.03 -4.72 -9.66
C GLN A 215 27.94 -5.52 -8.35
N VAL A 216 28.95 -6.32 -8.00
CA VAL A 216 28.99 -7.06 -6.73
C VAL A 216 29.10 -6.10 -5.55
N LEU A 217 30.03 -5.13 -5.60
CA LEU A 217 30.22 -4.15 -4.54
C LEU A 217 28.98 -3.25 -4.36
N TYR A 218 28.42 -2.76 -5.46
CA TYR A 218 27.20 -1.95 -5.43
C TYR A 218 25.99 -2.75 -4.92
N GLY A 219 25.90 -4.03 -5.29
CA GLY A 219 24.88 -4.93 -4.77
C GLY A 219 24.99 -5.11 -3.25
N LEU A 220 26.20 -5.28 -2.71
CA LEU A 220 26.45 -5.34 -1.26
C LEU A 220 26.06 -4.04 -0.56
N TYR A 221 26.45 -2.90 -1.14
CA TYR A 221 26.08 -1.57 -0.65
C TYR A 221 24.55 -1.40 -0.56
N GLU A 222 23.82 -1.67 -1.65
CA GLU A 222 22.36 -1.53 -1.66
C GLU A 222 21.65 -2.48 -0.69
N ARG A 223 22.18 -3.69 -0.46
CA ARG A 223 21.64 -4.60 0.55
C ARG A 223 21.88 -4.09 1.96
N CYS A 224 23.08 -3.57 2.24
CA CYS A 224 23.40 -2.99 3.55
C CYS A 224 22.54 -1.76 3.84
N ARG A 225 22.39 -0.86 2.87
CA ARG A 225 21.50 0.31 2.96
C ARG A 225 20.04 -0.06 3.24
N ARG A 226 19.60 -1.26 2.84
CA ARG A 226 18.25 -1.79 3.10
C ARG A 226 18.17 -2.72 4.31
N GLU A 227 19.19 -2.72 5.17
CA GLU A 227 19.28 -3.54 6.38
C GLU A 227 19.10 -5.04 6.10
N MET A 228 19.61 -5.52 4.95
CA MET A 228 19.52 -6.91 4.52
C MET A 228 20.80 -7.67 4.83
N LYS A 229 20.69 -8.68 5.71
CA LYS A 229 21.81 -9.59 6.00
C LYS A 229 22.26 -10.34 4.75
N THR A 230 23.57 -10.43 4.56
CA THR A 230 24.20 -11.11 3.42
C THR A 230 25.43 -11.85 3.88
N GLY A 231 25.46 -13.16 3.73
CA GLY A 231 26.59 -13.98 4.15
C GLY A 231 27.58 -14.25 3.03
N LEU A 232 28.79 -14.65 3.41
CA LEU A 232 29.84 -15.10 2.49
C LEU A 232 29.40 -16.27 1.62
N SER A 233 28.60 -17.18 2.18
CA SER A 233 28.06 -18.36 1.51
C SER A 233 27.12 -18.03 0.34
N GLU A 234 26.52 -16.84 0.35
CA GLU A 234 25.62 -16.38 -0.69
C GLU A 234 26.36 -15.65 -1.81
N VAL A 235 27.44 -14.92 -1.50
CA VAL A 235 28.16 -14.06 -2.46
C VAL A 235 29.25 -14.83 -3.20
N ARG A 236 30.02 -15.68 -2.50
CA ARG A 236 31.13 -16.44 -3.10
C ARG A 236 30.72 -17.31 -4.29
N PRO A 237 29.57 -18.03 -4.27
CA PRO A 237 29.11 -18.75 -5.45
C PRO A 237 28.91 -17.85 -6.67
N LEU A 238 28.41 -16.62 -6.48
CA LEU A 238 28.17 -15.68 -7.58
C LEU A 238 29.50 -15.23 -8.23
N VAL A 239 30.46 -14.86 -7.40
CA VAL A 239 31.82 -14.46 -7.82
C VAL A 239 32.54 -15.63 -8.53
N ASN A 240 32.41 -16.84 -8.00
CA ASN A 240 33.01 -18.03 -8.60
C ASN A 240 32.35 -18.39 -9.93
N ASP A 241 31.04 -18.19 -10.08
CA ASP A 241 30.32 -18.43 -11.34
C ASP A 241 30.69 -17.43 -12.43
N LEU A 242 30.79 -16.13 -12.11
CA LEU A 242 31.30 -15.11 -13.03
C LEU A 242 32.65 -15.53 -13.61
N ARG A 243 33.54 -15.98 -12.73
CA ARG A 243 34.89 -16.43 -13.11
C ARG A 243 34.86 -17.68 -13.99
N ARG A 244 34.13 -18.72 -13.57
CA ARG A 244 34.04 -19.98 -14.33
C ARG A 244 33.41 -19.82 -15.70
N ARG A 245 32.47 -18.88 -15.84
CA ARG A 245 31.79 -18.59 -17.11
C ARG A 245 32.46 -17.51 -17.94
N GLN A 246 33.45 -16.80 -17.38
CA GLN A 246 34.07 -15.63 -18.00
C GLN A 246 33.01 -14.59 -18.40
N SER A 247 32.04 -14.37 -17.51
CA SER A 247 30.97 -13.40 -17.72
C SER A 247 31.44 -12.00 -17.34
N ASP A 248 31.14 -11.02 -18.18
CA ASP A 248 31.50 -9.63 -17.96
C ASP A 248 30.51 -8.93 -17.01
N SER A 249 29.29 -9.47 -16.89
CA SER A 249 28.20 -8.94 -16.07
C SER A 249 27.51 -10.03 -15.26
N LEU A 250 26.96 -9.65 -14.09
CA LEU A 250 26.01 -10.47 -13.36
C LEU A 250 24.75 -10.78 -14.18
N ASP A 251 24.39 -9.97 -15.18
CA ASP A 251 23.25 -10.22 -16.06
C ASP A 251 23.43 -11.48 -16.91
N ASP A 252 24.66 -11.86 -17.26
CA ASP A 252 24.98 -13.01 -18.11
C ASP A 252 24.79 -14.36 -17.38
N LEU A 253 24.65 -14.33 -16.06
CA LEU A 253 24.57 -15.53 -15.23
C LEU A 253 23.21 -16.24 -15.30
N VAL A 254 22.99 -17.12 -16.27
CA VAL A 254 21.76 -17.96 -16.29
C VAL A 254 21.68 -18.87 -15.05
N ASP A 255 20.51 -18.94 -14.42
CA ASP A 255 20.31 -19.60 -13.14
C ASP A 255 19.74 -21.02 -13.26
N THR A 256 20.60 -22.03 -13.13
CA THR A 256 20.19 -23.44 -13.28
C THR A 256 20.57 -24.35 -12.11
N GLN A 257 21.52 -23.97 -11.23
CA GLN A 257 22.02 -24.87 -10.17
C GLN A 257 22.30 -24.22 -8.81
N ARG A 258 21.86 -22.98 -8.56
CA ARG A 258 22.13 -22.27 -7.29
C ARG A 258 21.11 -22.59 -6.19
N GLY A 259 21.58 -22.58 -4.95
CA GLY A 259 20.71 -22.58 -3.77
C GLY A 259 19.83 -21.33 -3.71
N MET A 260 18.63 -21.45 -3.14
CA MET A 260 17.59 -20.41 -3.12
C MET A 260 18.10 -19.04 -2.64
N ARG A 261 18.94 -18.98 -1.60
CA ARG A 261 19.46 -17.72 -1.06
C ARG A 261 20.44 -17.02 -1.99
N ALA A 262 21.35 -17.76 -2.62
CA ALA A 262 22.31 -17.19 -3.57
C ALA A 262 21.58 -16.64 -4.81
N ARG A 263 20.55 -17.35 -5.29
CA ARG A 263 19.63 -16.86 -6.34
C ARG A 263 18.97 -15.54 -5.95
N GLN A 264 18.42 -15.45 -4.74
CA GLN A 264 17.81 -14.20 -4.25
C GLN A 264 18.80 -13.03 -4.16
N VAL A 265 20.06 -13.31 -3.81
CA VAL A 265 21.12 -12.28 -3.79
C VAL A 265 21.49 -11.84 -5.21
N LEU A 266 21.62 -12.78 -6.15
CA LEU A 266 21.89 -12.47 -7.56
C LEU A 266 20.79 -11.59 -8.16
N GLU A 267 19.53 -11.98 -8.02
CA GLU A 267 18.40 -11.21 -8.54
C GLU A 267 18.31 -9.82 -7.91
N PHE A 268 18.64 -9.71 -6.62
CA PHE A 268 18.75 -8.40 -5.98
C PHE A 268 19.89 -7.57 -6.58
N PHE A 269 21.10 -8.14 -6.75
CA PHE A 269 22.25 -7.42 -7.29
C PHE A 269 21.97 -6.95 -8.72
N ARG A 270 21.33 -7.80 -9.54
CA ARG A 270 20.85 -7.44 -10.89
C ARG A 270 19.94 -6.23 -10.86
N LEU A 271 18.86 -6.35 -10.09
CA LEU A 271 17.87 -5.30 -9.99
C LEU A 271 18.45 -4.00 -9.42
N ALA A 272 19.37 -4.09 -8.45
CA ALA A 272 20.02 -2.94 -7.85
C ALA A 272 20.84 -2.16 -8.87
N HIS A 273 21.77 -2.82 -9.58
CA HIS A 273 22.63 -2.12 -10.52
C HIS A 273 21.88 -1.67 -11.79
N GLN A 274 20.90 -2.45 -12.27
CA GLN A 274 20.03 -2.03 -13.38
C GLN A 274 19.28 -0.73 -13.04
N ARG A 275 18.77 -0.58 -11.81
CA ARG A 275 18.14 0.67 -11.35
C ARG A 275 19.12 1.83 -11.27
N ALA A 276 20.35 1.57 -10.85
CA ALA A 276 21.39 2.58 -10.74
C ALA A 276 21.83 3.14 -12.10
N LEU A 277 21.80 2.29 -13.12
CA LEU A 277 22.15 2.63 -14.50
C LEU A 277 20.94 3.11 -15.32
N SER A 278 19.71 2.91 -14.82
CA SER A 278 18.48 3.42 -15.42
C SER A 278 18.23 4.90 -15.07
N SER A 279 17.61 5.61 -16.00
CA SER A 279 16.98 6.92 -15.80
C SER A 279 15.50 6.86 -16.17
N PRO A 280 14.65 7.81 -15.71
CA PRO A 280 13.27 7.89 -16.17
C PRO A 280 13.15 7.87 -17.70
N ALA A 281 14.05 8.57 -18.41
CA ALA A 281 14.06 8.61 -19.87
C ALA A 281 14.31 7.22 -20.50
N THR A 282 15.33 6.50 -20.06
CA THR A 282 15.64 5.15 -20.58
C THR A 282 14.59 4.12 -20.16
N GLU A 283 13.99 4.29 -18.98
CA GLU A 283 12.94 3.40 -18.49
C GLU A 283 11.65 3.59 -19.30
N CYS A 284 11.33 4.82 -19.70
CA CYS A 284 10.16 5.13 -20.53
C CYS A 284 10.18 4.44 -21.90
N MET A 285 11.36 4.11 -22.44
CA MET A 285 11.48 3.37 -23.69
C MET A 285 10.98 1.93 -23.60
N LYS A 286 10.93 1.35 -22.39
CA LYS A 286 10.49 -0.04 -22.15
C LYS A 286 8.97 -0.14 -22.12
N ASP A 287 8.44 -1.36 -22.31
CA ASP A 287 7.00 -1.67 -22.12
C ASP A 287 6.66 -2.16 -20.72
N THR A 288 7.68 -2.39 -19.89
CA THR A 288 7.54 -2.64 -18.45
C THR A 288 8.49 -1.72 -17.72
N TRP A 289 7.96 -0.85 -16.87
CA TRP A 289 8.72 0.13 -16.11
C TRP A 289 8.94 -0.37 -14.69
N ASP A 290 10.18 -0.31 -14.22
CA ASP A 290 10.47 -0.35 -12.79
C ASP A 290 10.23 1.03 -12.16
N LEU A 291 9.20 1.11 -11.33
CA LEU A 291 8.81 2.38 -10.73
C LEU A 291 9.84 2.94 -9.74
N HIS A 292 10.82 2.14 -9.30
CA HIS A 292 11.88 2.63 -8.42
C HIS A 292 12.74 3.69 -9.11
N VAL A 293 12.85 3.64 -10.43
CA VAL A 293 13.52 4.66 -11.26
C VAL A 293 12.79 6.01 -11.17
N PHE A 294 11.49 5.99 -10.90
CA PHE A 294 10.62 7.16 -10.73
C PHE A 294 10.38 7.52 -9.25
N GLY A 295 11.06 6.85 -8.30
CA GLY A 295 10.89 7.09 -6.86
C GLY A 295 9.69 6.37 -6.22
N HIS A 296 9.07 5.41 -6.90
CA HIS A 296 7.93 4.64 -6.38
C HIS A 296 8.23 3.13 -6.31
N ALA A 297 7.48 2.38 -5.51
CA ALA A 297 7.59 0.93 -5.50
C ALA A 297 6.73 0.30 -6.62
N GLY A 298 7.08 -0.90 -7.07
CA GLY A 298 6.27 -1.69 -8.02
C GLY A 298 6.72 -1.58 -9.47
N ARG A 299 5.85 -2.00 -10.39
CA ARG A 299 6.08 -1.99 -11.84
C ARG A 299 4.81 -1.57 -12.58
N LEU A 300 4.97 -0.88 -13.72
CA LEU A 300 3.90 -0.65 -14.67
C LEU A 300 4.12 -1.48 -15.92
N ARG A 301 3.05 -2.05 -16.47
CA ARG A 301 3.08 -2.91 -17.66
C ARG A 301 2.13 -2.36 -18.70
N PHE A 302 2.68 -2.03 -19.87
CA PHE A 302 1.96 -1.44 -21.00
C PHE A 302 1.67 -2.46 -22.11
N GLY A 303 2.26 -3.65 -22.06
CA GLY A 303 2.19 -4.65 -23.13
C GLY A 303 0.79 -5.18 -23.47
N LYS A 304 -0.23 -4.92 -22.64
CA LYS A 304 -1.63 -5.23 -22.97
C LYS A 304 -2.26 -4.22 -23.95
N ILE A 305 -1.65 -3.05 -24.14
CA ILE A 305 -2.08 -2.05 -25.12
C ILE A 305 -1.36 -2.37 -26.43
N VAL A 306 -2.10 -2.85 -27.43
CA VAL A 306 -1.52 -3.40 -28.66
C VAL A 306 -1.15 -2.31 -29.66
N GLN A 307 -1.98 -1.27 -29.81
CA GLN A 307 -1.72 -0.18 -30.76
C GLN A 307 -0.53 0.68 -30.29
N PRO A 308 0.53 0.86 -31.11
CA PRO A 308 1.73 1.59 -30.71
C PRO A 308 1.45 3.04 -30.29
N TRP A 309 0.60 3.75 -31.03
CA TRP A 309 0.22 5.14 -30.74
C TRP A 309 -0.48 5.27 -29.37
N LEU A 310 -1.34 4.31 -29.01
CA LEU A 310 -2.09 4.32 -27.77
C LEU A 310 -1.19 3.92 -26.59
N ARG A 311 -0.26 3.00 -26.83
CA ARG A 311 0.74 2.60 -25.84
C ARG A 311 1.65 3.78 -25.51
N GLU A 312 2.18 4.46 -26.52
CA GLU A 312 3.10 5.58 -26.34
C GLU A 312 2.42 6.78 -25.68
N SER A 313 1.21 7.15 -26.10
CA SER A 313 0.43 8.21 -25.43
C SER A 313 0.11 7.87 -23.97
N THR A 314 -0.18 6.60 -23.66
CA THR A 314 -0.41 6.14 -22.27
C THR A 314 0.86 6.22 -21.43
N LYS A 315 2.01 5.86 -22.00
CA LYS A 315 3.32 6.05 -21.36
C LYS A 315 3.56 7.53 -21.05
N ARG A 316 3.39 8.42 -22.04
CA ARG A 316 3.56 9.87 -21.88
C ARG A 316 2.67 10.44 -20.78
N TRP A 317 1.40 10.05 -20.75
CA TRP A 317 0.50 10.40 -19.66
C TRP A 317 1.00 9.90 -18.29
N ALA A 318 1.46 8.64 -18.22
CA ALA A 318 1.92 8.05 -16.97
C ALA A 318 3.13 8.79 -16.39
N VAL A 319 4.08 9.24 -17.22
CA VAL A 319 5.24 10.04 -16.77
C VAL A 319 4.81 11.29 -16.02
N GLU A 320 3.83 12.04 -16.56
CA GLU A 320 3.35 13.27 -15.93
C GLU A 320 2.44 13.03 -14.72
N ASP A 321 1.80 11.87 -14.67
CA ASP A 321 0.85 11.53 -13.62
C ASP A 321 1.54 10.98 -12.38
N LEU A 322 2.64 10.22 -12.55
CA LEU A 322 3.42 9.60 -11.46
C LEU A 322 3.84 10.59 -10.35
N PRO A 323 4.49 11.74 -10.62
CA PRO A 323 4.98 12.64 -9.57
C PRO A 323 3.87 13.26 -8.70
N ARG A 324 2.63 13.28 -9.21
CA ARG A 324 1.47 13.86 -8.52
C ARG A 324 0.78 12.86 -7.60
N ARG A 325 1.11 11.56 -7.71
CA ARG A 325 0.43 10.50 -6.95
C ARG A 325 1.12 10.21 -5.62
N ARG A 326 0.30 9.70 -4.70
CA ARG A 326 0.69 9.26 -3.36
C ARG A 326 0.00 7.94 -3.02
N GLY A 327 0.50 7.24 -2.00
CA GLY A 327 -0.02 5.93 -1.59
C GLY A 327 0.36 4.82 -2.59
N ASP A 328 -0.58 3.92 -2.88
CA ASP A 328 -0.40 2.85 -3.89
C ASP A 328 -0.41 3.42 -5.33
N VAL A 329 0.71 4.04 -5.69
CA VAL A 329 0.92 4.64 -7.00
C VAL A 329 0.88 3.58 -8.10
N ALA A 330 1.53 2.43 -7.87
CA ALA A 330 1.63 1.35 -8.86
C ALA A 330 0.26 0.77 -9.20
N GLY A 331 -0.51 0.36 -8.18
CA GLY A 331 -1.85 -0.21 -8.38
C GLY A 331 -2.78 0.78 -9.07
N THR A 332 -2.81 2.03 -8.60
CA THR A 332 -3.69 3.07 -9.17
C THR A 332 -3.36 3.38 -10.63
N VAL A 333 -2.08 3.56 -10.97
CA VAL A 333 -1.69 3.86 -12.36
C VAL A 333 -1.87 2.63 -13.24
N GLN A 334 -1.56 1.43 -12.75
CA GLN A 334 -1.78 0.20 -13.50
C GLN A 334 -3.27 -0.04 -13.77
N GLU A 335 -4.17 0.30 -12.86
CA GLU A 335 -5.62 0.24 -13.07
C GLU A 335 -6.06 1.17 -14.20
N HIS A 336 -5.57 2.41 -14.23
CA HIS A 336 -5.79 3.32 -15.36
C HIS A 336 -5.25 2.78 -16.69
N ILE A 337 -4.04 2.21 -16.69
CA ILE A 337 -3.47 1.53 -17.87
C ILE A 337 -4.35 0.36 -18.30
N ASN A 338 -4.91 -0.40 -17.36
CA ASN A 338 -5.82 -1.52 -17.66
C ASN A 338 -7.13 -1.03 -18.30
N HIS A 339 -7.66 0.12 -17.90
CA HIS A 339 -8.83 0.72 -18.55
C HIS A 339 -8.53 1.09 -20.02
N ILE A 340 -7.35 1.65 -20.31
CA ILE A 340 -6.93 1.88 -21.71
C ILE A 340 -6.68 0.57 -22.44
N ALA A 341 -6.15 -0.46 -21.78
CA ALA A 341 -6.01 -1.78 -22.38
C ALA A 341 -7.37 -2.38 -22.81
N ARG A 342 -8.47 -2.07 -22.10
CA ARG A 342 -9.84 -2.43 -22.54
C ARG A 342 -10.29 -1.69 -23.79
N LEU A 343 -9.96 -0.40 -23.92
CA LEU A 343 -10.20 0.34 -25.17
C LEU A 343 -9.37 -0.26 -26.32
N SER A 344 -8.09 -0.53 -26.07
CA SER A 344 -7.17 -1.16 -27.02
C SER A 344 -7.68 -2.52 -27.53
N GLU A 345 -8.19 -3.34 -26.61
CA GLU A 345 -8.82 -4.63 -26.92
C GLU A 345 -10.08 -4.44 -27.78
N SER A 346 -10.93 -3.45 -27.47
CA SER A 346 -12.13 -3.14 -28.26
C SER A 346 -11.78 -2.76 -29.70
N LEU A 347 -10.83 -1.84 -29.88
CA LEU A 347 -10.36 -1.41 -31.20
C LEU A 347 -9.81 -2.58 -32.02
N ARG A 348 -9.01 -3.44 -31.39
CA ARG A 348 -8.43 -4.63 -32.04
C ARG A 348 -9.51 -5.60 -32.53
N LEU A 349 -10.58 -5.78 -31.76
CA LEU A 349 -11.65 -6.74 -32.06
C LEU A 349 -12.67 -6.21 -33.08
N GLN A 350 -12.93 -4.91 -33.08
CA GLN A 350 -14.09 -4.33 -33.80
C GLN A 350 -13.71 -3.67 -35.12
N ARG A 351 -12.43 -3.34 -35.33
CA ARG A 351 -11.93 -2.74 -36.56
C ARG A 351 -11.10 -3.72 -37.37
N THR A 352 -11.14 -3.56 -38.69
CA THR A 352 -10.34 -4.35 -39.65
C THR A 352 -8.86 -4.00 -39.62
N ASP A 353 -8.53 -2.72 -39.39
CA ASP A 353 -7.16 -2.23 -39.19
C ASP A 353 -6.67 -2.45 -37.75
N HIS A 354 -7.45 -3.13 -36.91
CA HIS A 354 -7.18 -3.34 -35.49
C HIS A 354 -6.91 -2.04 -34.68
N GLY A 355 -7.35 -0.89 -35.19
CA GLY A 355 -7.09 0.43 -34.62
C GLY A 355 -5.67 0.95 -34.85
N GLU A 356 -4.91 0.42 -35.81
CA GLU A 356 -3.55 0.88 -36.10
C GLU A 356 -3.51 2.28 -36.73
N SER A 357 -4.53 2.65 -37.53
CA SER A 357 -4.61 3.97 -38.16
C SER A 357 -5.32 4.98 -37.27
N VAL A 358 -4.57 5.95 -36.73
CA VAL A 358 -5.10 7.04 -35.88
C VAL A 358 -6.14 7.89 -36.63
N PHE A 359 -5.90 8.16 -37.92
CA PHE A 359 -6.75 9.00 -38.77
C PHE A 359 -8.11 8.37 -39.08
N ALA A 360 -8.21 7.05 -39.00
CA ALA A 360 -9.42 6.31 -39.33
C ALA A 360 -10.33 6.06 -38.11
N LEU A 361 -9.95 6.57 -36.94
CA LEU A 361 -10.74 6.51 -35.72
C LEU A 361 -11.84 7.56 -35.73
N GLY A 362 -12.96 7.29 -35.09
CA GLY A 362 -14.04 8.26 -34.97
C GLY A 362 -15.08 7.90 -33.92
N ARG A 363 -16.21 8.58 -33.96
CA ARG A 363 -17.28 8.41 -32.98
C ARG A 363 -17.78 6.96 -32.87
N ASN A 364 -17.87 6.24 -34.00
CA ASN A 364 -18.35 4.87 -34.02
C ASN A 364 -17.50 3.94 -33.13
N ASP A 365 -16.19 4.14 -33.07
CA ASP A 365 -15.30 3.30 -32.26
C ASP A 365 -15.57 3.46 -30.75
N ILE A 366 -15.92 4.67 -30.29
CA ILE A 366 -16.31 4.91 -28.90
C ILE A 366 -17.65 4.24 -28.59
N VAL A 367 -18.62 4.33 -29.51
CA VAL A 367 -19.92 3.64 -29.37
C VAL A 367 -19.72 2.13 -29.29
N GLN A 368 -18.85 1.57 -30.14
CA GLN A 368 -18.50 0.17 -30.14
C GLN A 368 -17.80 -0.26 -28.83
N PHE A 369 -16.94 0.59 -28.27
CA PHE A 369 -16.38 0.38 -26.93
C PHE A 369 -17.46 0.36 -25.84
N THR A 370 -18.39 1.31 -25.82
CA THR A 370 -19.47 1.33 -24.83
C THR A 370 -20.40 0.12 -24.95
N ASN A 371 -20.70 -0.31 -26.18
CA ASN A 371 -21.48 -1.51 -26.46
C ASN A 371 -20.75 -2.77 -25.97
N ARG A 372 -19.43 -2.85 -26.19
CA ARG A 372 -18.60 -3.95 -25.68
C ARG A 372 -18.64 -4.02 -24.15
N MET A 373 -18.55 -2.89 -23.46
CA MET A 373 -18.62 -2.85 -22.01
C MET A 373 -20.00 -3.29 -21.48
N ALA A 374 -21.09 -2.85 -22.13
CA ALA A 374 -22.44 -3.29 -21.80
C ALA A 374 -22.63 -4.81 -22.03
N TYR A 375 -22.09 -5.34 -23.12
CA TYR A 375 -22.15 -6.77 -23.44
C TYR A 375 -21.36 -7.63 -22.44
N LEU A 376 -20.19 -7.17 -21.99
CA LEU A 376 -19.42 -7.85 -20.94
C LEU A 376 -20.17 -7.88 -19.61
N GLU A 377 -20.86 -6.79 -19.27
CA GLU A 377 -21.71 -6.74 -18.08
C GLU A 377 -22.88 -7.71 -18.19
N SER A 378 -23.59 -7.74 -19.32
CA SER A 378 -24.74 -8.64 -19.49
C SER A 378 -24.38 -10.12 -19.43
N ARG A 379 -23.12 -10.47 -19.70
CA ARG A 379 -22.57 -11.82 -19.57
C ARG A 379 -22.04 -12.15 -18.16
N GLY A 380 -21.96 -11.16 -17.27
CA GLY A 380 -21.35 -11.32 -15.95
C GLY A 380 -19.82 -11.33 -15.96
N ASP A 381 -19.15 -11.03 -17.08
CA ASP A 381 -17.69 -10.96 -17.15
C ASP A 381 -17.14 -9.74 -16.38
N ILE A 382 -17.95 -8.69 -16.23
CA ILE A 382 -17.66 -7.50 -15.42
C ILE A 382 -18.91 -7.07 -14.66
N SER A 383 -18.74 -6.39 -13.52
CA SER A 383 -19.84 -5.78 -12.78
C SER A 383 -20.25 -4.42 -13.35
N ALA A 384 -21.45 -3.95 -13.00
CA ALA A 384 -21.92 -2.59 -13.28
C ALA A 384 -20.93 -1.51 -12.81
N ARG A 385 -20.29 -1.75 -11.64
CA ARG A 385 -19.24 -0.89 -11.08
C ARG A 385 -18.04 -0.83 -12.02
N THR A 386 -17.56 -2.00 -12.45
CA THR A 386 -16.41 -2.12 -13.34
C THR A 386 -16.71 -1.49 -14.71
N ARG A 387 -17.92 -1.63 -15.25
CA ARG A 387 -18.35 -0.92 -16.46
C ARG A 387 -18.27 0.60 -16.27
N HIS A 388 -18.86 1.13 -15.20
CA HIS A 388 -18.81 2.57 -14.89
C HIS A 388 -17.38 3.10 -14.81
N GLU A 389 -16.50 2.45 -14.05
CA GLU A 389 -15.11 2.90 -13.89
C GLU A 389 -14.33 2.80 -15.22
N ASN A 390 -14.49 1.74 -16.02
CA ASN A 390 -13.86 1.64 -17.34
C ASN A 390 -14.23 2.84 -18.22
N CYS A 391 -15.52 3.13 -18.39
CA CYS A 391 -15.99 4.26 -19.20
C CYS A 391 -15.46 5.60 -18.68
N LYS A 392 -15.62 5.84 -17.38
CA LYS A 392 -15.19 7.08 -16.71
C LYS A 392 -13.69 7.33 -16.83
N HIS A 393 -12.86 6.31 -16.62
CA HIS A 393 -11.41 6.45 -16.68
C HIS A 393 -10.88 6.54 -18.11
N VAL A 394 -11.45 5.80 -19.07
CA VAL A 394 -11.12 5.96 -20.50
C VAL A 394 -11.42 7.39 -20.96
N ARG A 395 -12.62 7.92 -20.65
CA ARG A 395 -12.98 9.32 -20.93
C ARG A 395 -11.95 10.29 -20.37
N ARG A 396 -11.64 10.15 -19.07
CA ARG A 396 -10.69 11.02 -18.37
C ARG A 396 -9.32 11.00 -19.06
N MET A 397 -8.83 9.82 -19.41
CA MET A 397 -7.50 9.65 -20.00
C MET A 397 -7.43 10.19 -21.42
N LEU A 398 -8.40 9.89 -22.29
CA LEU A 398 -8.46 10.46 -23.65
C LEU A 398 -8.52 12.00 -23.61
N THR A 399 -9.29 12.56 -22.67
CA THR A 399 -9.35 14.01 -22.44
C THR A 399 -7.98 14.54 -22.01
N ARG A 400 -7.32 13.88 -21.06
CA ARG A 400 -6.00 14.29 -20.58
C ARG A 400 -4.93 14.22 -21.66
N MET A 401 -4.89 13.16 -22.46
CA MET A 401 -3.94 13.02 -23.57
C MET A 401 -4.05 14.17 -24.58
N ARG A 402 -5.28 14.62 -24.89
CA ARG A 402 -5.48 15.83 -25.71
C ARG A 402 -4.97 17.10 -25.03
N VAL A 403 -5.27 17.29 -23.74
CA VAL A 403 -4.80 18.45 -22.96
C VAL A 403 -3.27 18.49 -22.86
N LEU A 404 -2.60 17.34 -22.85
CA LEU A 404 -1.13 17.25 -22.92
C LEU A 404 -0.55 17.64 -24.28
N GLY A 405 -1.40 17.89 -25.29
CA GLY A 405 -0.97 18.27 -26.63
C GLY A 405 -0.44 17.10 -27.46
N LEU A 406 -0.76 15.86 -27.08
CA LEU A 406 -0.28 14.66 -27.80
C LEU A 406 -0.88 14.51 -29.21
N THR A 407 -1.85 15.35 -29.58
CA THR A 407 -2.45 15.41 -30.92
C THR A 407 -1.78 16.42 -31.86
N ARG A 408 -0.74 17.13 -31.41
CA ARG A 408 0.05 18.04 -32.26
C ARG A 408 0.88 17.26 -33.27
N THR A 409 1.31 17.94 -34.34
CA THR A 409 2.23 17.38 -35.34
C THR A 409 3.49 16.84 -34.69
N GLY A 410 3.89 15.61 -35.06
CA GLY A 410 5.06 14.91 -34.52
C GLY A 410 4.83 14.17 -33.20
N GLU A 411 3.62 14.21 -32.63
CA GLU A 411 3.29 13.50 -31.39
C GLU A 411 2.49 12.21 -31.64
N SER A 412 2.39 11.36 -30.62
CA SER A 412 1.82 10.00 -30.75
C SER A 412 0.35 9.93 -31.20
N LEU A 413 -0.44 11.00 -31.00
CA LEU A 413 -1.86 11.06 -31.40
C LEU A 413 -2.08 12.02 -32.57
N GLU A 414 -1.05 12.32 -33.36
CA GLU A 414 -1.19 13.14 -34.56
C GLU A 414 -2.28 12.57 -35.47
N GLY A 415 -3.17 13.46 -35.94
CA GLY A 415 -4.28 13.07 -36.81
C GLY A 415 -5.50 12.49 -36.09
N LEU A 416 -5.50 12.39 -34.75
CA LEU A 416 -6.63 11.84 -34.01
C LEU A 416 -7.89 12.71 -34.19
N PRO A 417 -8.98 12.18 -34.77
CA PRO A 417 -10.17 12.97 -34.99
C PRO A 417 -10.82 13.47 -33.69
N PRO A 418 -11.42 14.67 -33.68
CA PRO A 418 -12.01 15.26 -32.49
C PRO A 418 -13.22 14.46 -31.97
N ASP A 419 -13.88 13.72 -32.83
CA ASP A 419 -15.06 12.89 -32.53
C ASP A 419 -14.71 11.51 -31.97
N PHE A 420 -13.43 11.09 -31.98
CA PHE A 420 -12.92 9.97 -31.16
C PHE A 420 -12.80 10.39 -29.68
N ALA A 421 -13.90 10.85 -29.09
CA ALA A 421 -13.98 11.34 -27.75
C ALA A 421 -15.18 10.74 -27.03
N MET A 422 -14.98 10.40 -25.76
CA MET A 422 -16.04 9.92 -24.89
C MET A 422 -16.67 11.10 -24.16
N ARG A 423 -17.98 11.23 -24.30
CA ARG A 423 -18.78 12.31 -23.73
C ARG A 423 -19.27 11.94 -22.34
N ASP A 424 -19.91 12.87 -21.65
CA ASP A 424 -20.40 12.60 -20.28
C ASP A 424 -21.55 11.59 -20.30
N GLU A 425 -22.43 11.69 -21.30
CA GLU A 425 -23.55 10.79 -21.54
C GLU A 425 -23.13 9.35 -21.92
N ASP A 426 -21.89 9.15 -22.35
CA ASP A 426 -21.35 7.80 -22.65
C ASP A 426 -20.97 7.04 -21.38
N VAL A 427 -20.84 7.73 -20.25
CA VAL A 427 -20.51 7.12 -18.95
C VAL A 427 -21.82 6.72 -18.27
N PRO A 428 -22.07 5.41 -18.06
CA PRO A 428 -23.29 4.98 -17.40
C PRO A 428 -23.32 5.50 -15.95
N ALA A 429 -24.52 5.68 -15.39
CA ALA A 429 -24.67 6.07 -13.99
C ALA A 429 -23.90 5.11 -13.09
N ALA A 430 -23.27 5.66 -12.03
CA ALA A 430 -22.66 4.80 -11.03
C ALA A 430 -23.77 3.94 -10.42
N PRO A 431 -23.58 2.61 -10.28
CA PRO A 431 -24.59 1.79 -9.64
C PRO A 431 -24.84 2.33 -8.23
N GLU A 432 -26.12 2.47 -7.88
CA GLU A 432 -26.49 2.79 -6.52
C GLU A 432 -25.91 1.70 -5.62
N ARG A 433 -25.10 2.13 -4.64
CA ARG A 433 -24.71 1.24 -3.57
C ARG A 433 -25.99 1.04 -2.78
N GLY A 434 -26.69 -0.07 -3.02
CA GLY A 434 -27.78 -0.48 -2.14
C GLY A 434 -27.30 -0.49 -0.69
N ASP A 435 -28.23 -0.54 0.25
CA ASP A 435 -27.92 -0.88 1.65
C ASP A 435 -27.36 -2.33 1.71
N GLU A 436 -26.18 -2.59 1.13
CA GLU A 436 -25.50 -3.89 1.09
C GLU A 436 -25.24 -4.34 2.52
N PRO A 437 -25.90 -5.42 3.01
CA PRO A 437 -25.64 -6.00 4.32
C PRO A 437 -24.14 -6.29 4.49
N GLY A 438 -23.55 -6.02 5.67
CA GLY A 438 -22.36 -6.79 6.07
C GLY A 438 -20.99 -6.11 6.11
N ARG A 439 -20.81 -4.79 5.88
CA ARG A 439 -19.46 -4.19 6.09
C ARG A 439 -19.08 -4.00 7.56
N ALA A 440 -20.05 -3.61 8.39
CA ALA A 440 -19.85 -3.53 9.83
C ALA A 440 -20.20 -4.89 10.44
N LEU A 441 -19.26 -5.44 11.23
CA LEU A 441 -19.46 -6.67 11.96
C LEU A 441 -20.46 -6.47 13.12
N PRO A 442 -21.40 -7.41 13.34
CA PRO A 442 -22.24 -7.43 14.54
C PRO A 442 -21.41 -7.45 15.83
N LEU A 443 -21.92 -6.84 16.91
CA LEU A 443 -21.20 -6.80 18.19
C LEU A 443 -20.89 -8.19 18.76
N THR A 444 -21.73 -9.20 18.51
CA THR A 444 -21.45 -10.59 18.93
C THR A 444 -20.24 -11.16 18.20
N VAL A 445 -20.14 -10.94 16.88
CA VAL A 445 -18.97 -11.32 16.07
C VAL A 445 -17.71 -10.65 16.62
N VAL A 446 -17.78 -9.34 16.90
CA VAL A 446 -16.64 -8.58 17.46
C VAL A 446 -16.20 -9.16 18.81
N ARG A 447 -17.14 -9.50 19.70
CA ARG A 447 -16.83 -10.12 21.01
C ARG A 447 -16.12 -11.46 20.82
N SER A 448 -16.63 -12.34 19.96
CA SER A 448 -15.97 -13.62 19.65
C SER A 448 -14.55 -13.43 19.09
N LEU A 449 -14.33 -12.41 18.28
CA LEU A 449 -12.99 -12.06 17.78
C LEU A 449 -12.08 -11.56 18.90
N CYS A 450 -12.57 -10.70 19.79
CA CYS A 450 -11.81 -10.23 20.94
C CYS A 450 -11.41 -11.38 21.88
N ASP A 451 -12.33 -12.31 22.16
CA ASP A 451 -12.07 -13.49 22.99
C ASP A 451 -11.00 -14.41 22.38
N ALA A 452 -10.88 -14.41 21.05
CA ALA A 452 -9.93 -15.21 20.30
C ALA A 452 -8.57 -14.52 20.02
N LEU A 453 -8.36 -13.28 20.48
CA LEU A 453 -7.08 -12.56 20.32
C LEU A 453 -5.84 -13.32 20.86
N PRO A 454 -5.91 -14.09 21.97
CA PRO A 454 -4.79 -14.90 22.42
C PRO A 454 -4.35 -15.98 21.40
N LEU A 455 -5.26 -16.47 20.55
CA LEU A 455 -4.92 -17.41 19.48
C LEU A 455 -4.09 -16.72 18.38
N LEU A 456 -4.44 -15.48 18.00
CA LEU A 456 -3.65 -14.71 17.05
C LEU A 456 -2.21 -14.48 17.55
N GLU A 457 -2.06 -14.19 18.84
CA GLU A 457 -0.75 -14.03 19.46
C GLU A 457 0.11 -15.30 19.39
N SER A 458 -0.49 -16.48 19.62
CA SER A 458 0.22 -17.76 19.57
C SER A 458 0.57 -18.21 18.15
N MET A 459 -0.29 -17.91 17.16
CA MET A 459 -0.06 -18.22 15.76
C MET A 459 0.99 -17.31 15.11
N ALA A 460 0.99 -16.01 15.47
CA ALA A 460 1.84 -15.00 14.86
C ALA A 460 2.81 -14.35 15.86
N SER A 461 2.37 -13.30 16.57
CA SER A 461 3.08 -12.67 17.68
C SER A 461 2.18 -11.66 18.40
N ARG A 462 2.62 -11.18 19.59
CA ARG A 462 1.95 -10.09 20.32
C ARG A 462 1.80 -8.82 19.47
N ASP A 463 2.77 -8.51 18.62
CA ASP A 463 2.71 -7.33 17.73
C ASP A 463 1.48 -7.39 16.81
N PHE A 464 1.14 -8.56 16.27
CA PHE A 464 -0.04 -8.75 15.41
C PHE A 464 -1.34 -8.66 16.20
N ARG A 465 -1.38 -9.25 17.41
CA ARG A 465 -2.53 -9.12 18.32
C ARG A 465 -2.81 -7.65 18.64
N VAL A 466 -1.80 -6.92 19.11
CA VAL A 466 -1.93 -5.50 19.46
C VAL A 466 -2.36 -4.68 18.23
N ALA A 467 -1.84 -4.98 17.04
CA ALA A 467 -2.28 -4.31 15.83
C ALA A 467 -3.79 -4.47 15.57
N VAL A 468 -4.32 -5.70 15.68
CA VAL A 468 -5.75 -5.98 15.46
C VAL A 468 -6.61 -5.33 16.55
N GLU A 469 -6.20 -5.42 17.81
CA GLU A 469 -6.89 -4.81 18.95
C GLU A 469 -6.98 -3.28 18.79
N LEU A 470 -5.89 -2.62 18.40
CA LEU A 470 -5.89 -1.19 18.09
C LEU A 470 -6.79 -0.83 16.90
N ILE A 471 -6.85 -1.66 15.86
CA ILE A 471 -7.77 -1.44 14.72
C ILE A 471 -9.23 -1.52 15.19
N ILE A 472 -9.56 -2.49 16.05
CA ILE A 472 -10.90 -2.65 16.62
C ILE A 472 -11.29 -1.43 17.47
N ASP A 473 -10.39 -0.96 18.33
CA ASP A 473 -10.68 0.11 19.28
C ASP A 473 -10.76 1.48 18.62
N THR A 474 -9.95 1.74 17.60
CA THR A 474 -9.72 3.10 17.06
C THR A 474 -10.35 3.32 15.67
N GLY A 475 -10.72 2.23 14.99
CA GLY A 475 -11.15 2.26 13.59
C GLY A 475 -10.10 2.84 12.62
N ARG A 476 -8.84 3.00 13.03
CA ARG A 476 -7.75 3.44 12.14
C ARG A 476 -7.49 2.40 11.05
N ARG A 477 -6.93 2.86 9.94
CA ARG A 477 -6.59 1.96 8.83
C ARG A 477 -5.45 1.03 9.26
N PRO A 478 -5.41 -0.21 8.74
CA PRO A 478 -4.34 -1.15 9.06
C PRO A 478 -2.92 -0.59 8.83
N ASP A 479 -2.71 0.18 7.75
CA ASP A 479 -1.42 0.81 7.46
C ASP A 479 -1.05 1.90 8.48
N GLU A 480 -2.02 2.70 8.92
CA GLU A 480 -1.84 3.72 9.96
C GLU A 480 -1.38 3.08 11.28
N ILE A 481 -2.05 2.01 11.72
CA ILE A 481 -1.68 1.25 12.93
C ILE A 481 -0.31 0.58 12.79
N CYS A 482 -0.04 -0.07 11.65
CA CYS A 482 1.24 -0.71 11.39
C CYS A 482 2.44 0.25 11.45
N GLN A 483 2.22 1.55 11.22
CA GLN A 483 3.27 2.57 11.15
C GLN A 483 3.35 3.47 12.39
N LEU A 484 2.60 3.19 13.47
CA LEU A 484 2.67 3.98 14.70
C LEU A 484 4.11 4.10 15.24
N ALA A 485 4.50 5.34 15.53
CA ALA A 485 5.74 5.64 16.23
C ALA A 485 5.68 5.14 17.68
N TRP A 486 6.84 4.94 18.31
CA TRP A 486 6.89 4.50 19.70
C TRP A 486 6.27 5.54 20.66
N ASP A 487 6.41 6.83 20.37
CA ASP A 487 5.86 7.95 21.13
C ASP A 487 4.42 8.34 20.73
N CYS A 488 3.65 7.40 20.16
CA CYS A 488 2.29 7.64 19.64
C CYS A 488 1.19 7.92 20.68
N THR A 489 1.50 8.26 21.94
CA THR A 489 0.47 8.60 22.94
C THR A 489 0.81 9.89 23.68
N ARG A 490 -0.21 10.69 23.96
CA ARG A 490 -0.13 11.98 24.67
C ARG A 490 -1.32 12.12 25.61
N GLN A 491 -1.14 12.82 26.74
CA GLN A 491 -2.28 13.25 27.56
C GLN A 491 -2.78 14.62 27.11
N ASP A 492 -4.09 14.82 27.11
CA ASP A 492 -4.70 16.13 26.93
C ASP A 492 -4.71 16.94 28.24
N SER A 493 -5.29 18.14 28.21
CA SER A 493 -5.40 19.03 29.37
C SER A 493 -6.28 18.48 30.49
N ASP A 494 -7.20 17.58 30.16
CA ASP A 494 -8.21 17.03 31.06
C ASP A 494 -7.79 15.66 31.62
N GLY A 495 -6.57 15.21 31.30
CA GLY A 495 -6.01 13.92 31.72
C GLY A 495 -6.43 12.73 30.85
N GLY A 496 -7.19 12.98 29.78
CA GLY A 496 -7.56 11.99 28.77
C GLY A 496 -6.38 11.59 27.89
N TRP A 497 -6.48 10.42 27.26
CA TRP A 497 -5.42 9.89 26.38
C TRP A 497 -5.73 10.13 24.91
N LEU A 498 -4.71 10.56 24.17
CA LEU A 498 -4.73 10.76 22.72
C LEU A 498 -3.77 9.78 22.05
N LEU A 499 -4.22 9.13 20.98
CA LEU A 499 -3.39 8.43 20.01
C LEU A 499 -2.90 9.42 18.95
N ILE A 500 -1.59 9.48 18.74
CA ILE A 500 -0.95 10.25 17.68
C ILE A 500 -0.63 9.32 16.51
N TYR A 501 -1.20 9.60 15.34
CA TYR A 501 -1.03 8.77 14.15
C TYR A 501 -0.88 9.61 12.87
N ASP A 502 -0.30 9.01 11.85
CA ASP A 502 -0.16 9.63 10.54
C ASP A 502 -1.21 9.05 9.58
N ASN A 503 -2.07 9.89 9.02
CA ASN A 503 -2.89 9.49 7.88
C ASN A 503 -2.03 9.46 6.63
N ILE A 504 -1.44 8.29 6.36
CA ILE A 504 -0.50 8.04 5.27
C ILE A 504 -1.14 8.31 3.90
N LYS A 505 -2.39 7.87 3.74
CA LYS A 505 -3.16 7.99 2.49
C LYS A 505 -3.35 9.44 2.07
N GLU A 506 -3.73 10.30 3.01
CA GLU A 506 -4.02 11.71 2.77
C GLU A 506 -2.83 12.64 3.11
N GLN A 507 -1.68 12.08 3.53
CA GLN A 507 -0.47 12.79 3.98
C GLN A 507 -0.76 13.84 5.07
N ARG A 508 -1.55 13.46 6.07
CA ARG A 508 -1.79 14.32 7.24
C ARG A 508 -1.13 13.67 8.44
N LEU A 509 0.01 14.24 8.84
CA LEU A 509 0.86 13.70 9.89
C LEU A 509 0.42 14.25 11.26
N GLY A 510 0.72 13.52 12.33
CA GLY A 510 0.49 13.95 13.71
C GLY A 510 -0.98 14.22 14.03
N ARG A 511 -1.89 13.41 13.50
CA ARG A 511 -3.32 13.47 13.82
C ARG A 511 -3.56 12.90 15.20
N GLU A 512 -4.53 13.47 15.89
CA GLU A 512 -4.88 13.09 17.26
C GLU A 512 -6.24 12.40 17.26
N LEU A 513 -6.36 11.32 18.02
CA LEU A 513 -7.61 10.60 18.24
C LEU A 513 -7.75 10.29 19.72
N PRO A 514 -8.84 10.72 20.40
CA PRO A 514 -9.14 10.29 21.76
C PRO A 514 -9.25 8.77 21.87
N ILE A 515 -8.60 8.20 22.88
CA ILE A 515 -8.59 6.76 23.16
C ILE A 515 -8.94 6.49 24.63
N THR A 516 -9.39 5.28 24.91
CA THR A 516 -9.68 4.85 26.27
C THR A 516 -8.41 4.59 27.07
N GLU A 517 -8.52 4.59 28.40
CA GLU A 517 -7.43 4.21 29.30
C GLU A 517 -6.94 2.77 29.04
N ALA A 518 -7.85 1.84 28.75
CA ALA A 518 -7.51 0.45 28.41
C ALA A 518 -6.64 0.37 27.15
N THR A 519 -7.03 1.07 26.09
CA THR A 519 -6.26 1.16 24.83
C THR A 519 -4.90 1.83 25.07
N ALA A 520 -4.84 2.87 25.91
CA ALA A 520 -3.59 3.51 26.29
C ALA A 520 -2.66 2.53 27.03
N ASN A 521 -3.17 1.78 28.00
CA ASN A 521 -2.40 0.78 28.76
C ASN A 521 -1.81 -0.31 27.84
N LEU A 522 -2.61 -0.82 26.90
CA LEU A 522 -2.14 -1.77 25.87
C LEU A 522 -0.93 -1.22 25.09
N ILE A 523 -0.99 0.05 24.69
CA ILE A 523 0.11 0.73 23.99
C ILE A 523 1.33 0.85 24.92
N HIS A 524 1.16 1.26 26.18
CA HIS A 524 2.26 1.41 27.13
C HIS A 524 3.01 0.08 27.37
N GLU A 525 2.29 -1.02 27.53
CA GLU A 525 2.91 -2.35 27.63
C GLU A 525 3.70 -2.70 26.36
N GLN A 526 3.13 -2.44 25.19
CA GLN A 526 3.82 -2.67 23.91
C GLN A 526 5.06 -1.76 23.76
N LYS A 527 5.02 -0.52 24.24
CA LYS A 527 6.18 0.39 24.27
C LYS A 527 7.33 -0.20 25.08
N GLN A 528 7.05 -0.82 26.23
CA GLN A 528 8.09 -1.44 27.06
C GLN A 528 8.74 -2.64 26.35
N LEU A 529 7.93 -3.49 25.72
CA LEU A 529 8.45 -4.63 24.95
C LEU A 529 9.31 -4.18 23.77
N ALA A 530 8.88 -3.15 23.03
CA ALA A 530 9.66 -2.58 21.94
C ALA A 530 11.01 -2.02 22.42
N ARG A 531 11.05 -1.32 23.57
CA ARG A 531 12.31 -0.83 24.17
C ARG A 531 13.21 -1.96 24.64
N GLY A 532 12.66 -2.99 25.28
CA GLY A 532 13.43 -4.16 25.69
C GLY A 532 14.07 -4.89 24.50
N ARG A 533 13.35 -4.96 23.37
CA ARG A 533 13.86 -5.58 22.14
C ARG A 533 14.90 -4.74 21.40
N PHE A 534 14.79 -3.41 21.47
CA PHE A 534 15.67 -2.46 20.78
C PHE A 534 16.22 -1.40 21.75
N PRO A 535 17.07 -1.81 22.72
CA PRO A 535 17.52 -0.93 23.80
C PRO A 535 18.38 0.25 23.31
N HIS A 536 19.08 0.09 22.19
CA HIS A 536 20.00 1.08 21.63
C HIS A 536 19.38 2.00 20.56
N THR A 537 18.10 1.80 20.21
CA THR A 537 17.42 2.64 19.22
C THR A 537 16.88 3.90 19.88
N ASP A 538 17.04 5.06 19.24
CA ASP A 538 16.37 6.30 19.67
C ASP A 538 14.84 6.12 19.65
N PRO A 539 14.11 6.36 20.77
CA PRO A 539 12.66 6.34 20.82
C PRO A 539 11.95 7.07 19.68
N ARG A 540 12.50 8.20 19.21
CA ARG A 540 11.92 9.01 18.12
C ARG A 540 11.93 8.30 16.77
N GLN A 541 12.79 7.30 16.61
CA GLN A 541 12.91 6.50 15.38
C GLN A 541 12.26 5.12 15.54
N LEU A 542 12.01 4.68 16.77
CA LEU A 542 11.48 3.37 17.08
C LEU A 542 9.99 3.28 16.69
N LYS A 543 9.59 2.16 16.11
CA LYS A 543 8.17 1.86 15.84
C LYS A 543 7.56 1.08 16.99
N LEU A 544 6.29 1.34 17.30
CA LEU A 544 5.55 0.61 18.33
C LEU A 544 5.45 -0.88 17.98
N LEU A 545 5.13 -1.16 16.71
CA LEU A 545 4.93 -2.49 16.15
C LEU A 545 6.06 -2.80 15.15
N ALA A 546 7.28 -3.01 15.67
CA ALA A 546 8.46 -3.20 14.85
C ALA A 546 8.50 -4.59 14.18
N ARG A 547 8.61 -4.63 12.84
CA ARG A 547 8.67 -5.92 12.12
C ARG A 547 9.89 -6.74 12.50
N VAL A 548 9.74 -8.07 12.49
CA VAL A 548 10.80 -9.01 12.95
C VAL A 548 11.96 -9.17 11.95
N ARG A 549 11.69 -9.06 10.66
CA ARG A 549 12.68 -9.31 9.60
C ARG A 549 13.11 -8.00 8.95
N ARG A 550 14.39 -7.89 8.56
CA ARG A 550 14.96 -6.69 7.89
C ARG A 550 14.69 -5.41 8.69
N ASN A 551 15.00 -5.47 9.98
CA ASN A 551 14.74 -4.39 10.95
C ASN A 551 15.61 -4.54 12.22
N PRO A 552 16.95 -4.66 12.09
CA PRO A 552 17.86 -4.80 13.23
C PRO A 552 17.72 -3.69 14.28
N ARG A 553 17.26 -2.50 13.87
CA ARG A 553 17.10 -1.34 14.75
C ARG A 553 15.66 -1.07 15.20
N GLY A 554 14.67 -1.85 14.77
CA GLY A 554 13.27 -1.63 15.18
C GLY A 554 12.59 -0.40 14.54
N VAL A 555 13.23 0.27 13.59
CA VAL A 555 12.75 1.52 12.96
C VAL A 555 11.69 1.31 11.87
N HIS A 556 11.44 0.06 11.49
CA HIS A 556 10.44 -0.30 10.49
C HIS A 556 9.22 -0.98 11.11
N GLY A 557 8.03 -0.45 10.82
CA GLY A 557 6.78 -1.00 11.31
C GLY A 557 6.41 -2.31 10.62
N LEU A 558 5.34 -2.94 11.09
CA LEU A 558 4.69 -4.05 10.40
C LEU A 558 4.28 -3.63 8.98
N VAL A 559 4.08 -4.63 8.12
CA VAL A 559 3.58 -4.42 6.76
C VAL A 559 2.11 -4.83 6.74
N GLU A 560 1.23 -3.92 6.29
CA GLU A 560 -0.22 -4.15 6.21
C GLU A 560 -0.57 -5.49 5.55
N THR A 561 0.06 -5.81 4.41
CA THR A 561 -0.23 -7.07 3.70
C THR A 561 0.09 -8.30 4.53
N THR A 562 1.15 -8.23 5.36
CA THR A 562 1.51 -9.32 6.28
C THR A 562 0.51 -9.41 7.43
N LEU A 563 0.04 -8.27 7.95
CA LEU A 563 -1.03 -8.23 8.95
C LEU A 563 -2.34 -8.81 8.38
N ALA A 564 -2.72 -8.45 7.16
CA ALA A 564 -3.92 -8.97 6.50
C ALA A 564 -3.84 -10.48 6.27
N SER A 565 -2.67 -11.02 5.87
CA SER A 565 -2.47 -12.47 5.73
C SER A 565 -2.62 -13.21 7.06
N TRP A 566 -1.96 -12.75 8.12
CA TRP A 566 -2.08 -13.38 9.44
C TRP A 566 -3.48 -13.24 10.03
N HIS A 567 -4.14 -12.09 9.83
CA HIS A 567 -5.53 -11.90 10.21
C HIS A 567 -6.44 -12.91 9.50
N ARG A 568 -6.26 -13.11 8.19
CA ARG A 568 -7.04 -14.10 7.43
C ARG A 568 -6.83 -15.51 7.95
N GLU A 569 -5.57 -15.92 8.14
CA GLU A 569 -5.22 -17.24 8.68
C GLU A 569 -5.81 -17.47 10.08
N TRP A 570 -5.76 -16.44 10.94
CA TRP A 570 -6.38 -16.48 12.26
C TRP A 570 -7.89 -16.63 12.19
N VAL A 571 -8.61 -15.79 11.44
CA VAL A 571 -10.07 -15.88 11.35
C VAL A 571 -10.51 -17.23 10.74
N ASP A 572 -9.79 -17.74 9.75
CA ASP A 572 -10.09 -19.04 9.14
C ASP A 572 -9.94 -20.18 10.16
N SER A 573 -8.99 -20.08 11.08
CA SER A 573 -8.76 -21.07 12.15
C SER A 573 -9.82 -21.08 13.27
N LEU A 574 -10.67 -20.05 13.37
CA LEU A 574 -11.69 -19.97 14.43
C LEU A 574 -12.78 -21.03 14.25
N PRO A 575 -13.53 -21.40 15.31
CA PRO A 575 -14.80 -22.11 15.12
C PRO A 575 -15.82 -21.25 14.32
N PRO A 576 -16.93 -21.84 13.83
CA PRO A 576 -18.04 -21.08 13.25
C PRO A 576 -18.46 -19.91 14.15
N VAL A 577 -18.54 -18.71 13.57
CA VAL A 577 -18.92 -17.49 14.33
C VAL A 577 -20.42 -17.28 14.16
N ILE A 578 -21.17 -17.24 15.26
CA ILE A 578 -22.63 -17.22 15.22
C ILE A 578 -23.16 -15.80 15.46
N THR A 579 -24.12 -15.37 14.62
CA THR A 579 -24.83 -14.08 14.76
C THR A 579 -25.88 -14.14 15.87
N PRO A 580 -26.40 -13.00 16.35
CA PRO A 580 -27.48 -12.98 17.35
C PRO A 580 -28.72 -13.78 16.92
N GLU A 581 -28.96 -13.89 15.62
CA GLU A 581 -30.08 -14.63 15.00
C GLU A 581 -29.80 -16.15 14.89
N GLY A 582 -28.68 -16.64 15.40
CA GLY A 582 -28.31 -18.06 15.38
C GLY A 582 -27.75 -18.56 14.05
N GLN A 583 -27.42 -17.65 13.12
CA GLN A 583 -26.86 -18.00 11.81
C GLN A 583 -25.33 -17.94 11.84
N GLU A 584 -24.66 -18.75 11.03
CA GLU A 584 -23.22 -18.64 10.86
C GLU A 584 -22.87 -17.40 10.02
N PHE A 585 -21.96 -16.58 10.55
CA PHE A 585 -21.44 -15.40 9.87
C PHE A 585 -20.34 -15.81 8.89
N LEU A 586 -20.41 -15.28 7.66
CA LEU A 586 -19.41 -15.56 6.63
C LEU A 586 -18.06 -14.97 7.04
N LYS A 587 -17.09 -15.85 7.30
CA LYS A 587 -15.72 -15.44 7.66
C LYS A 587 -15.02 -14.61 6.60
N GLU A 588 -15.43 -14.73 5.34
CA GLU A 588 -14.93 -13.96 4.20
C GLU A 588 -15.17 -12.46 4.37
N ASP A 589 -16.26 -12.08 5.06
CA ASP A 589 -16.61 -10.68 5.34
C ASP A 589 -15.83 -10.10 6.53
N ILE A 590 -15.17 -10.95 7.32
CA ILE A 590 -14.29 -10.55 8.42
C ILE A 590 -12.90 -10.26 7.86
N VAL A 591 -12.70 -9.03 7.39
CA VAL A 591 -11.43 -8.50 6.90
C VAL A 591 -10.93 -7.36 7.79
N PRO A 592 -9.62 -7.02 7.83
CA PRO A 592 -9.13 -5.96 8.69
C PRO A 592 -9.87 -4.61 8.55
N TYR A 593 -10.36 -4.31 7.35
CA TYR A 593 -11.09 -3.08 7.05
C TYR A 593 -12.55 -3.07 7.56
N SER A 594 -13.16 -4.22 7.85
CA SER A 594 -14.53 -4.29 8.37
C SER A 594 -14.60 -3.71 9.79
N HIS A 595 -13.54 -3.84 10.60
CA HIS A 595 -13.43 -3.21 11.91
C HIS A 595 -13.56 -1.69 11.89
N ARG A 596 -13.07 -1.03 10.82
CA ARG A 596 -13.26 0.42 10.63
C ARG A 596 -14.72 0.77 10.39
N HIS A 597 -15.45 -0.05 9.64
CA HIS A 597 -16.89 0.10 9.46
C HIS A 597 -17.64 -0.17 10.77
N THR A 598 -17.27 -1.21 11.52
CA THR A 598 -17.79 -1.49 12.86
C THR A 598 -17.58 -0.32 13.82
N TYR A 599 -16.38 0.27 13.84
CA TYR A 599 -16.10 1.44 14.67
C TYR A 599 -17.06 2.60 14.36
N ALA A 600 -17.23 2.93 13.07
CA ALA A 600 -18.14 3.99 12.66
C ALA A 600 -19.60 3.69 13.01
N GLN A 601 -20.04 2.44 12.78
CA GLN A 601 -21.40 2.01 13.10
C GLN A 601 -21.69 2.13 14.59
N ARG A 602 -20.80 1.66 15.48
CA ARG A 602 -20.98 1.75 16.94
C ARG A 602 -21.13 3.19 17.42
N HIS A 603 -20.33 4.12 16.90
CA HIS A 603 -20.42 5.54 17.26
C HIS A 603 -21.72 6.17 16.73
N ALA A 604 -22.11 5.84 15.50
CA ALA A 604 -23.37 6.31 14.96
C ALA A 604 -24.59 5.76 15.72
N ASP A 605 -24.53 4.50 16.17
CA ASP A 605 -25.56 3.87 17.00
C ASP A 605 -25.60 4.46 18.41
N ALA A 606 -24.46 4.91 18.95
CA ALA A 606 -24.36 5.65 20.20
C ALA A 606 -24.80 7.12 20.07
N GLY A 607 -25.30 7.55 18.91
CA GLY A 607 -25.84 8.89 18.70
C GLY A 607 -24.80 9.96 18.34
N VAL A 608 -23.55 9.60 18.06
CA VAL A 608 -22.51 10.58 17.68
C VAL A 608 -22.94 11.34 16.41
N PRO A 609 -22.88 12.69 16.41
CA PRO A 609 -23.15 13.53 15.24
C PRO A 609 -22.23 13.19 14.05
N VAL A 610 -22.72 13.40 12.82
CA VAL A 610 -22.02 12.94 11.60
C VAL A 610 -20.72 13.70 11.33
N ASP A 611 -20.66 14.97 11.72
CA ASP A 611 -19.48 15.83 11.68
C ASP A 611 -18.43 15.38 12.69
N VAL A 612 -18.81 15.15 13.95
CA VAL A 612 -17.93 14.59 14.98
C VAL A 612 -17.41 13.21 14.57
N LEU A 613 -18.30 12.34 14.05
CA LEU A 613 -17.88 11.04 13.51
C LEU A 613 -16.94 11.20 12.31
N SER A 614 -17.12 12.23 11.48
CA SER A 614 -16.22 12.53 10.37
C SER A 614 -14.83 12.92 10.85
N GLU A 615 -14.74 13.67 11.96
CA GLU A 615 -13.46 14.01 12.61
C GLU A 615 -12.80 12.78 13.22
N LEU A 616 -13.54 11.98 13.99
CA LEU A 616 -13.06 10.72 14.57
C LEU A 616 -12.54 9.79 13.46
N MET A 617 -13.27 9.66 12.36
CA MET A 617 -12.88 8.85 11.20
C MET A 617 -11.80 9.50 10.33
N ASP A 618 -11.45 10.76 10.58
CA ASP A 618 -10.51 11.55 9.81
C ASP A 618 -10.87 11.61 8.31
N HIS A 619 -12.13 11.91 8.00
CA HIS A 619 -12.66 12.08 6.65
C HIS A 619 -12.78 13.56 6.27
N ARG A 620 -12.45 13.90 5.01
CA ARG A 620 -12.59 15.26 4.46
C ARG A 620 -14.00 15.62 3.98
N SER A 621 -14.89 14.65 3.90
CA SER A 621 -16.24 14.84 3.36
C SER A 621 -17.23 14.03 4.14
N LEU A 622 -18.31 14.69 4.58
CA LEU A 622 -19.43 14.04 5.26
C LEU A 622 -20.07 12.95 4.39
N ALA A 623 -20.08 13.13 3.06
CA ALA A 623 -20.57 12.12 2.13
C ALA A 623 -19.78 10.81 2.22
N ILE A 624 -18.47 10.87 2.50
CA ILE A 624 -17.65 9.69 2.74
C ILE A 624 -18.06 9.04 4.06
N THR A 625 -18.15 9.79 5.16
CA THR A 625 -18.55 9.29 6.48
C THR A 625 -19.91 8.58 6.46
N GLN A 626 -20.87 9.14 5.72
CA GLN A 626 -22.19 8.56 5.52
C GLN A 626 -22.19 7.20 4.81
N THR A 627 -21.09 6.79 4.17
CA THR A 627 -20.95 5.44 3.59
C THR A 627 -20.44 4.39 4.58
N TYR A 628 -19.99 4.81 5.77
CA TYR A 628 -19.38 3.90 6.75
C TYR A 628 -20.37 3.31 7.75
N TYR A 629 -21.54 3.90 7.92
CA TYR A 629 -22.56 3.44 8.84
C TYR A 629 -23.95 3.51 8.21
N ARG A 630 -24.85 2.69 8.73
CA ARG A 630 -26.27 2.70 8.40
C ARG A 630 -27.01 3.50 9.45
N VAL A 631 -27.94 4.33 8.99
CA VAL A 631 -28.93 4.93 9.90
C VAL A 631 -29.89 3.83 10.31
N SER A 632 -29.87 3.44 11.59
CA SER A 632 -30.75 2.41 12.13
C SER A 632 -32.23 2.76 11.89
N ALA A 633 -33.08 1.74 11.76
CA ALA A 633 -34.53 1.94 11.64
C ALA A 633 -35.10 2.71 12.85
N VAL A 634 -34.47 2.56 14.03
CA VAL A 634 -34.79 3.31 15.25
C VAL A 634 -34.48 4.79 15.08
N ARG A 635 -33.24 5.16 14.69
CA ARG A 635 -32.85 6.56 14.48
C ARG A 635 -33.64 7.22 13.34
N ARG A 636 -34.00 6.44 12.31
CA ARG A 636 -34.91 6.90 11.24
C ARG A 636 -36.31 7.20 11.78
N ARG A 637 -36.85 6.35 12.67
CA ARG A 637 -38.16 6.53 13.30
C ARG A 637 -38.14 7.72 14.27
N GLU A 638 -37.11 7.87 15.10
CA GLU A 638 -36.96 9.00 16.01
C GLU A 638 -36.89 10.35 15.30
N ALA A 639 -36.18 10.43 14.16
CA ALA A 639 -36.14 11.68 13.39
C ALA A 639 -37.48 11.99 12.70
N VAL A 640 -38.20 10.96 12.23
CA VAL A 640 -39.57 11.11 11.74
C VAL A 640 -40.50 11.61 12.87
N ASP A 641 -40.39 11.03 14.07
CA ASP A 641 -41.18 11.42 15.23
C ASP A 641 -40.88 12.85 15.70
N LYS A 642 -39.60 13.28 15.68
CA LYS A 642 -39.21 14.67 15.99
C LYS A 642 -39.83 15.66 15.00
N VAL A 643 -39.73 15.39 13.69
CA VAL A 643 -40.32 16.27 12.66
C VAL A 643 -41.85 16.24 12.69
N ALA A 644 -42.46 15.10 13.03
CA ALA A 644 -43.92 14.96 13.12
C ALA A 644 -44.54 15.84 14.22
N ARG A 645 -43.80 16.12 15.31
CA ARG A 645 -44.27 17.01 16.40
C ARG A 645 -44.46 18.46 15.96
N HIS A 646 -43.80 18.87 14.87
CA HIS A 646 -43.88 20.22 14.29
C HIS A 646 -44.76 20.26 13.03
N GLN A 647 -45.70 19.31 12.88
CA GLN A 647 -46.66 19.37 11.77
C GLN A 647 -47.72 20.45 11.98
N LEU A 648 -47.98 21.19 10.91
CA LEU A 648 -49.04 22.18 10.80
C LEU A 648 -50.12 21.68 9.83
N ASP A 649 -51.37 22.02 10.13
CA ASP A 649 -52.50 21.83 9.21
C ASP A 649 -52.55 22.93 8.13
N ARG A 650 -53.61 22.92 7.30
CA ARG A 650 -53.84 23.94 6.25
C ARG A 650 -54.02 25.38 6.76
N HIS A 651 -54.31 25.56 8.05
CA HIS A 651 -54.51 26.86 8.70
C HIS A 651 -53.25 27.34 9.45
N GLY A 652 -52.20 26.52 9.52
CA GLY A 652 -50.99 26.83 10.28
C GLY A 652 -51.13 26.57 11.79
N ALA A 653 -52.15 25.79 12.19
CA ALA A 653 -52.33 25.34 13.56
C ALA A 653 -51.50 24.05 13.79
N PRO A 654 -50.88 23.89 14.98
CA PRO A 654 -50.15 22.67 15.31
C PRO A 654 -51.07 21.46 15.30
N ALA A 655 -50.82 20.50 14.41
CA ALA A 655 -51.55 19.24 14.34
C ALA A 655 -51.34 18.37 15.60
N TRP A 656 -50.32 18.68 16.40
CA TRP A 656 -49.96 17.96 17.63
C TRP A 656 -50.81 18.32 18.86
N ARG A 657 -51.45 19.51 18.90
CA ARG A 657 -52.17 19.96 20.12
C ARG A 657 -53.49 19.22 20.39
N GLU A 658 -54.09 18.59 19.38
CA GLU A 658 -55.30 17.77 19.57
C GLU A 658 -55.00 16.38 20.18
N ALA A 659 -53.72 15.97 20.26
CA ALA A 659 -53.31 14.65 20.78
C ALA A 659 -52.95 14.65 22.28
N GLN A 660 -52.79 15.81 22.93
CA GLN A 660 -52.47 15.88 24.36
C GLN A 660 -53.65 15.53 25.28
N THR A 661 -54.88 15.58 24.78
CA THR A 661 -56.11 15.25 25.52
C THR A 661 -56.52 13.77 25.41
N LEU A 662 -55.75 12.92 24.72
CA LEU A 662 -56.11 11.53 24.44
C LEU A 662 -55.09 10.56 25.06
N LEU A 663 -55.61 9.61 25.86
CA LEU A 663 -54.88 8.61 26.66
C LEU A 663 -53.78 7.86 25.87
N ASP A 664 -52.75 7.40 26.61
CA ASP A 664 -51.52 6.73 26.12
C ASP A 664 -51.72 5.59 25.10
N GLY A 665 -52.91 4.98 25.04
CA GLY A 665 -53.26 3.96 24.03
C GLY A 665 -53.35 4.47 22.58
N GLN A 666 -53.46 5.78 22.33
CA GLN A 666 -53.55 6.35 20.98
C GLN A 666 -52.21 6.87 20.42
N ARG A 667 -51.17 7.06 21.24
CA ARG A 667 -49.81 7.42 20.76
C ARG A 667 -49.27 6.40 19.75
N ALA A 668 -49.52 5.11 19.98
CA ALA A 668 -49.16 4.04 19.06
C ALA A 668 -50.02 3.98 17.78
N ARG A 669 -51.21 4.61 17.79
CA ARG A 669 -52.13 4.71 16.64
C ARG A 669 -51.80 5.93 15.77
N TYR A 670 -51.37 7.04 16.38
CA TYR A 670 -50.89 8.24 15.69
C TYR A 670 -49.48 8.08 15.11
N ALA A 671 -48.58 7.35 15.79
CA ALA A 671 -47.30 6.94 15.21
C ALA A 671 -47.50 6.04 13.95
N ARG A 672 -48.61 5.27 13.89
CA ARG A 672 -49.01 4.55 12.66
C ARG A 672 -49.61 5.50 11.61
N GLN A 673 -50.36 6.53 11.99
CA GLN A 673 -50.92 7.53 11.06
C GLN A 673 -49.84 8.44 10.44
N ALA A 674 -48.79 8.82 11.16
CA ALA A 674 -47.63 9.54 10.62
C ALA A 674 -46.85 8.72 9.56
N ILE A 675 -47.00 7.39 9.59
CA ILE A 675 -46.48 6.44 8.58
C ILE A 675 -47.51 6.22 7.45
N SER A 676 -48.80 6.49 7.68
CA SER A 676 -49.89 6.43 6.69
C SER A 676 -50.16 7.77 6.00
N GLN A 677 -49.10 8.46 5.60
CA GLN A 677 -49.18 9.70 4.82
C GLN A 677 -48.44 9.52 3.49
N VAL A 678 -48.91 10.20 2.44
CA VAL A 678 -48.23 10.23 1.15
C VAL A 678 -47.71 11.63 0.86
N ALA A 679 -46.52 11.72 0.24
CA ALA A 679 -45.95 13.00 -0.15
C ALA A 679 -46.83 13.69 -1.22
N VAL A 680 -47.10 14.97 -1.02
CA VAL A 680 -47.78 15.87 -1.96
C VAL A 680 -46.90 17.11 -2.20
N PRO A 681 -47.16 17.95 -3.22
CA PRO A 681 -46.17 18.91 -3.75
C PRO A 681 -45.39 19.77 -2.76
N PHE A 682 -46.02 20.21 -1.66
CA PHE A 682 -45.38 21.03 -0.61
C PHE A 682 -45.78 20.58 0.81
N GLY A 683 -46.07 19.28 0.98
CA GLY A 683 -46.44 18.70 2.27
C GLY A 683 -46.75 17.20 2.19
N SER A 684 -47.61 16.73 3.08
CA SER A 684 -48.12 15.36 3.10
C SER A 684 -49.66 15.33 3.12
N CYS A 685 -50.22 14.22 2.64
CA CYS A 685 -51.65 13.97 2.61
C CYS A 685 -52.00 12.74 3.45
N GLU A 686 -53.01 12.88 4.30
CA GLU A 686 -53.54 11.84 5.19
C GLU A 686 -54.80 11.15 4.65
N GLU A 687 -55.30 11.53 3.48
CA GLU A 687 -56.53 10.96 2.91
C GLU A 687 -56.32 9.48 2.53
N PRO A 688 -56.99 8.52 3.21
CA PRO A 688 -56.70 7.09 3.05
C PRO A 688 -56.71 6.59 1.61
N SER A 689 -57.68 7.05 0.81
CA SER A 689 -57.83 6.65 -0.59
C SER A 689 -56.67 7.15 -1.46
N ASN A 690 -56.19 8.37 -1.19
CA ASN A 690 -55.08 8.96 -1.92
C ASN A 690 -53.73 8.39 -1.46
N VAL A 691 -53.59 8.05 -0.17
CA VAL A 691 -52.43 7.36 0.39
C VAL A 691 -52.29 5.96 -0.22
N GLN A 692 -53.37 5.20 -0.31
CA GLN A 692 -53.39 3.87 -0.93
C GLN A 692 -53.01 3.93 -2.43
N ALA A 693 -53.39 4.99 -3.12
CA ALA A 693 -53.06 5.23 -4.53
C ALA A 693 -51.68 5.87 -4.75
N GLY A 694 -50.82 5.93 -3.73
CA GLY A 694 -49.48 6.51 -3.85
C GLY A 694 -49.47 8.01 -4.22
N GLY A 695 -50.54 8.74 -3.90
CA GLY A 695 -50.70 10.18 -4.16
C GLY A 695 -51.34 10.53 -5.51
N GLY A 696 -51.59 9.53 -6.36
CA GLY A 696 -52.08 9.71 -7.73
C GLY A 696 -53.60 9.87 -7.88
N ALA A 697 -54.38 9.75 -6.80
CA ALA A 697 -55.85 9.69 -6.86
C ALA A 697 -56.54 10.80 -6.05
N CYS A 698 -55.95 12.00 -6.00
CA CYS A 698 -56.54 13.12 -5.25
C CYS A 698 -57.89 13.56 -5.85
N PRO A 699 -59.02 13.49 -5.11
CA PRO A 699 -60.33 13.89 -5.64
C PRO A 699 -60.47 15.41 -5.81
N PHE A 700 -59.59 16.19 -5.15
CA PHE A 700 -59.62 17.65 -5.15
C PHE A 700 -58.56 18.28 -6.06
N ARG A 701 -58.04 17.54 -7.05
CA ARG A 701 -57.03 18.03 -8.03
C ARG A 701 -55.83 18.73 -7.38
N TRP A 702 -55.34 18.17 -6.27
CA TRP A 702 -54.15 18.64 -5.54
C TRP A 702 -54.20 20.11 -5.06
N GLN A 703 -55.41 20.62 -4.79
CA GLN A 703 -55.64 21.90 -4.10
C GLN A 703 -55.30 21.80 -2.60
N CYS A 704 -54.06 21.43 -2.30
CA CYS A 704 -53.61 21.00 -0.98
C CYS A 704 -53.78 22.07 0.10
N GLY A 705 -53.52 23.34 -0.21
CA GLY A 705 -53.70 24.46 0.73
C GLY A 705 -55.15 24.67 1.20
N GLY A 706 -56.14 24.09 0.51
CA GLY A 706 -57.55 24.11 0.92
C GLY A 706 -58.04 22.83 1.62
N CYS A 707 -57.26 21.76 1.64
CA CYS A 707 -57.73 20.42 2.02
C CYS A 707 -57.47 20.10 3.51
N ASP A 708 -58.47 19.54 4.21
CA ASP A 708 -58.34 19.14 5.63
C ASP A 708 -57.32 18.04 5.88
N HIS A 709 -57.05 17.21 4.86
CA HIS A 709 -56.09 16.12 4.93
C HIS A 709 -54.65 16.56 4.67
N PHE A 710 -54.40 17.85 4.42
CA PHE A 710 -53.08 18.39 4.15
C PHE A 710 -52.33 18.69 5.44
N ARG A 711 -51.06 18.28 5.49
CA ARG A 711 -50.11 18.61 6.55
C ARG A 711 -48.83 19.16 5.94
N THR A 712 -48.17 20.07 6.64
CA THR A 712 -46.82 20.54 6.28
C THR A 712 -45.96 20.73 7.53
N ASN A 713 -44.66 20.96 7.36
CA ASN A 713 -43.72 21.22 8.45
C ASN A 713 -42.44 21.85 7.89
N ALA A 714 -41.49 22.18 8.78
CA ALA A 714 -40.19 22.74 8.43
C ALA A 714 -39.41 21.97 7.36
N SER A 715 -39.61 20.66 7.25
CA SER A 715 -38.94 19.85 6.23
C SER A 715 -39.45 20.08 4.80
N TYR A 716 -40.59 20.76 4.62
CA TYR A 716 -41.17 21.17 3.33
C TYR A 716 -41.03 22.68 3.06
N LEU A 717 -40.32 23.44 3.91
CA LEU A 717 -40.18 24.89 3.77
C LEU A 717 -39.61 25.34 2.41
N PRO A 718 -38.55 24.69 1.85
CA PRO A 718 -38.09 24.99 0.49
C PRO A 718 -39.15 24.78 -0.59
N GLU A 719 -39.94 23.71 -0.49
CA GLU A 719 -41.02 23.36 -1.42
C GLU A 719 -42.18 24.36 -1.34
N LEU A 720 -42.54 24.81 -0.13
CA LEU A 720 -43.53 25.88 0.09
C LEU A 720 -43.08 27.20 -0.56
N LYS A 721 -41.82 27.61 -0.35
CA LYS A 721 -41.24 28.82 -0.95
C LYS A 721 -41.23 28.74 -2.48
N ALA A 722 -40.77 27.62 -3.04
CA ALA A 722 -40.76 27.39 -4.48
C ALA A 722 -42.16 27.41 -5.10
N TYR A 723 -43.16 26.90 -4.39
CA TYR A 723 -44.55 26.92 -4.86
C TYR A 723 -45.13 28.34 -4.92
N VAL A 724 -44.88 29.18 -3.91
CA VAL A 724 -45.29 30.60 -3.95
C VAL A 724 -44.65 31.34 -5.11
N ASP A 725 -43.36 31.11 -5.36
CA ASP A 725 -42.65 31.72 -6.49
C ASP A 725 -43.20 31.25 -7.84
N GLU A 726 -43.61 29.98 -7.95
CA GLU A 726 -44.28 29.48 -9.16
C GLU A 726 -45.65 30.12 -9.38
N LEU A 727 -46.45 30.30 -8.33
CA LEU A 727 -47.74 31.00 -8.44
C LEU A 727 -47.53 32.46 -8.90
N ARG A 728 -46.52 33.16 -8.38
CA ARG A 728 -46.19 34.53 -8.84
C ARG A 728 -45.77 34.57 -10.31
N ARG A 729 -44.86 33.69 -10.72
CA ARG A 729 -44.43 33.58 -12.12
C ARG A 729 -45.56 33.19 -13.06
N THR A 730 -46.50 32.37 -12.59
CA THR A 730 -47.68 31.98 -13.37
C THR A 730 -48.63 33.18 -13.52
N LYS A 731 -48.85 33.94 -12.45
CA LYS A 731 -49.64 35.18 -12.48
C LYS A 731 -49.07 36.18 -13.49
N GLU A 732 -47.76 36.44 -13.43
CA GLU A 732 -47.07 37.34 -14.37
C GLU A 732 -47.23 36.86 -15.82
N ARG A 733 -47.04 35.56 -16.08
CA ARG A 733 -47.22 34.97 -17.42
C ARG A 733 -48.65 35.11 -17.94
N VAL A 734 -49.66 34.87 -17.10
CA VAL A 734 -51.08 34.97 -17.49
C VAL A 734 -51.48 36.42 -17.76
N LEU A 735 -50.98 37.38 -16.95
CA LEU A 735 -51.22 38.81 -17.17
C LEU A 735 -50.55 39.33 -18.45
N ALA A 736 -49.38 38.80 -18.81
CA ALA A 736 -48.65 39.17 -20.02
C ALA A 736 -49.19 38.48 -21.30
N ALA A 737 -50.06 37.48 -21.17
CA ALA A 737 -50.55 36.70 -22.30
C ALA A 737 -51.62 37.44 -23.11
N THR A 738 -51.33 37.70 -24.38
CA THR A 738 -52.20 38.43 -25.32
C THR A 738 -53.17 37.53 -26.10
N GLY A 739 -52.98 36.20 -26.08
CA GLY A 739 -53.77 35.23 -26.86
C GLY A 739 -54.68 34.31 -26.04
N LEU A 740 -55.16 34.77 -24.88
CA LEU A 740 -56.09 34.03 -24.03
C LEU A 740 -57.46 34.72 -24.00
N ASP A 741 -58.53 33.95 -24.23
CA ASP A 741 -59.91 34.39 -23.96
C ASP A 741 -60.11 34.68 -22.48
N ASP A 742 -61.05 35.57 -22.15
CA ASP A 742 -61.24 36.07 -20.78
C ASP A 742 -61.55 34.96 -19.76
N TRP A 743 -62.38 33.98 -20.13
CA TRP A 743 -62.68 32.85 -19.23
C TRP A 743 -61.46 31.96 -18.96
N ALA A 744 -60.57 31.81 -19.95
CA ALA A 744 -59.35 31.01 -19.83
C ALA A 744 -58.28 31.77 -19.03
N ARG A 745 -58.20 33.09 -19.22
CA ARG A 745 -57.36 33.99 -18.43
C ARG A 745 -57.79 33.98 -16.96
N GLU A 746 -59.09 34.08 -16.68
CA GLU A 746 -59.64 34.03 -15.32
C GLU A 746 -59.34 32.67 -14.65
N LYS A 747 -59.51 31.56 -15.37
CA LYS A 747 -59.21 30.22 -14.85
C LYS A 747 -57.71 29.94 -14.66
N ALA A 748 -56.85 30.52 -15.48
CA ALA A 748 -55.41 30.34 -15.40
C ALA A 748 -54.75 31.25 -14.35
N LEU A 749 -55.42 32.33 -13.94
CA LEU A 749 -54.91 33.26 -12.95
C LEU A 749 -54.84 32.56 -11.57
N PRO A 750 -53.65 32.47 -10.95
CA PRO A 750 -53.51 31.88 -9.63
C PRO A 750 -54.37 32.61 -8.58
N SER A 751 -54.97 31.86 -7.66
CA SER A 751 -55.81 32.43 -6.61
C SER A 751 -54.98 33.23 -5.60
N GLU A 752 -55.32 34.50 -5.39
CA GLU A 752 -54.71 35.32 -4.33
C GLU A 752 -54.91 34.71 -2.94
N GLN A 753 -56.01 34.00 -2.73
CA GLN A 753 -56.28 33.29 -1.47
C GLN A 753 -55.31 32.12 -1.27
N GLU A 754 -54.97 31.41 -2.34
CA GLU A 754 -53.98 30.32 -2.30
C GLU A 754 -52.58 30.85 -2.01
N VAL A 755 -52.17 31.93 -2.69
CA VAL A 755 -50.89 32.61 -2.44
C VAL A 755 -50.80 33.10 -0.99
N ALA A 756 -51.85 33.75 -0.49
CA ALA A 756 -51.90 34.24 0.89
C ALA A 756 -51.81 33.08 1.90
N ARG A 757 -52.48 31.95 1.62
CA ARG A 757 -52.48 30.79 2.50
C ARG A 757 -51.12 30.10 2.57
N VAL A 758 -50.45 29.90 1.45
CA VAL A 758 -49.11 29.29 1.44
C VAL A 758 -48.08 30.22 2.10
N LYS A 759 -48.18 31.55 1.90
CA LYS A 759 -47.36 32.53 2.62
C LYS A 759 -47.57 32.46 4.13
N HIS A 760 -48.82 32.34 4.58
CA HIS A 760 -49.15 32.17 5.99
C HIS A 760 -48.52 30.89 6.56
N LEU A 761 -48.56 29.77 5.83
CA LEU A 761 -47.89 28.54 6.24
C LEU A 761 -46.36 28.70 6.34
N ILE A 762 -45.73 29.41 5.39
CA ILE A 762 -44.29 29.72 5.45
C ILE A 762 -43.97 30.50 6.71
N ALA A 763 -44.69 31.59 6.97
CA ALA A 763 -44.49 32.43 8.15
C ALA A 763 -44.67 31.63 9.45
N ARG A 764 -45.70 30.79 9.53
CA ARG A 764 -45.94 29.93 10.70
C ARG A 764 -44.85 28.90 10.93
N VAL A 765 -44.29 28.32 9.86
CA VAL A 765 -43.15 27.40 9.95
C VAL A 765 -41.88 28.13 10.41
N GLU A 766 -41.63 29.34 9.90
CA GLU A 766 -40.48 30.16 10.30
C GLU A 766 -40.61 30.61 11.77
N ASP A 767 -41.80 31.08 12.18
CA ASP A 767 -42.09 31.41 13.58
C ASP A 767 -41.89 30.22 14.52
N ASP A 768 -42.32 29.01 14.13
CA ASP A 768 -42.16 27.80 14.95
C ASP A 768 -40.67 27.42 15.10
N LEU A 769 -39.85 27.67 14.09
CA LEU A 769 -38.39 27.45 14.13
C LEU A 769 -37.66 28.51 14.97
N ASP A 770 -38.13 29.76 14.94
CA ASP A 770 -37.52 30.88 15.69
C ASP A 770 -37.85 30.84 17.19
N GLN A 771 -38.89 30.09 17.57
CA GLN A 771 -39.28 29.87 18.98
C GLN A 771 -38.51 28.73 19.67
N LEU A 772 -37.71 27.95 18.92
CA LEU A 772 -36.89 26.87 19.47
C LEU A 772 -35.59 27.41 20.08
N THR A 773 -35.09 26.73 21.12
CA THR A 773 -33.73 26.97 21.60
C THR A 773 -32.70 26.56 20.55
N ASP A 774 -31.48 27.09 20.61
CA ASP A 774 -30.40 26.74 19.66
C ASP A 774 -30.16 25.23 19.58
N THR A 775 -30.23 24.53 20.72
CA THR A 775 -30.09 23.07 20.80
C THR A 775 -31.25 22.35 20.12
N GLU A 776 -32.50 22.73 20.43
CA GLU A 776 -33.70 22.11 19.83
C GLU A 776 -33.78 22.37 18.32
N ARG A 777 -33.39 23.57 17.90
CA ARG A 777 -33.32 23.97 16.50
C ARG A 777 -32.31 23.12 15.74
N HIS A 778 -31.11 22.94 16.30
CA HIS A 778 -30.08 22.08 15.71
C HIS A 778 -30.55 20.62 15.58
N GLU A 779 -31.15 20.07 16.64
CA GLU A 779 -31.70 18.71 16.61
C GLU A 779 -32.81 18.54 15.57
N LEU A 780 -33.68 19.54 15.40
CA LEU A 780 -34.74 19.52 14.41
C LEU A 780 -34.19 19.66 12.98
N GLU A 781 -33.18 20.49 12.76
CA GLU A 781 -32.49 20.64 11.46
C GLU A 781 -31.80 19.34 11.01
N GLU A 782 -31.15 18.62 11.94
CA GLU A 782 -30.61 17.28 11.66
C GLU A 782 -31.71 16.29 11.29
N ALA A 783 -32.82 16.29 12.04
CA ALA A 783 -33.97 15.42 11.77
C ALA A 783 -34.62 15.73 10.41
N ILE A 784 -34.76 17.02 10.06
CA ILE A 784 -35.24 17.48 8.75
C ILE A 784 -34.36 16.92 7.63
N THR A 785 -33.03 17.02 7.79
CA THR A 785 -32.05 16.54 6.81
C THR A 785 -32.21 15.03 6.59
N LEU A 786 -32.39 14.27 7.66
CA LEU A 786 -32.60 12.82 7.59
C LEU A 786 -33.92 12.47 6.88
N VAL A 787 -35.02 13.10 7.26
CA VAL A 787 -36.36 12.84 6.69
C VAL A 787 -36.42 13.25 5.20
N ARG A 788 -35.73 14.33 4.79
CA ARG A 788 -35.61 14.72 3.38
C ARG A 788 -34.82 13.70 2.56
N ARG A 789 -33.75 13.10 3.12
CA ARG A 789 -32.97 12.05 2.46
C ARG A 789 -33.80 10.79 2.21
N SER A 790 -34.58 10.34 3.21
CA SER A 790 -35.48 9.19 3.04
C SER A 790 -36.55 9.42 1.97
N ARG A 791 -37.09 10.63 1.84
CA ARG A 791 -38.07 10.96 0.79
C ARG A 791 -37.49 10.98 -0.62
N ARG A 792 -36.24 11.40 -0.79
CA ARG A 792 -35.57 11.43 -2.12
C ARG A 792 -35.27 10.02 -2.68
N ALA A 793 -35.16 9.01 -1.81
CA ALA A 793 -34.92 7.62 -2.22
C ALA A 793 -36.20 6.90 -2.70
N VAL A 794 -37.38 7.46 -2.46
CA VAL A 794 -38.69 6.89 -2.83
C VAL A 794 -39.38 7.88 -3.78
N SER A 795 -38.96 7.92 -5.05
CA SER A 795 -39.61 8.76 -6.06
C SER A 795 -40.81 8.02 -6.66
N LEU A 796 -42.03 8.45 -6.33
CA LEU A 796 -43.29 7.86 -6.79
C LEU A 796 -43.88 8.54 -8.06
N GLY A 797 -43.08 9.22 -8.88
CA GLY A 797 -43.55 9.73 -10.18
C GLY A 797 -44.68 10.77 -10.12
N MET A 798 -44.83 11.46 -8.99
CA MET A 798 -45.86 12.49 -8.75
C MET A 798 -45.58 13.78 -9.55
N PRO A 799 -46.60 14.58 -9.92
CA PRO A 799 -46.41 15.85 -10.61
C PRO A 799 -45.55 16.80 -9.76
N HIS A 800 -44.33 17.07 -10.21
CA HIS A 800 -43.43 18.02 -9.56
C HIS A 800 -43.86 19.46 -9.86
N VAL A 801 -43.80 20.34 -8.86
CA VAL A 801 -43.57 21.76 -9.11
C VAL A 801 -42.23 21.84 -9.85
N ARG A 802 -42.25 22.31 -11.11
CA ARG A 802 -41.03 22.43 -11.93
C ARG A 802 -39.96 23.19 -11.15
N GLN A 803 -38.82 22.55 -10.88
CA GLN A 803 -37.66 23.28 -10.38
C GLN A 803 -37.25 24.34 -11.42
N PRO A 804 -36.88 25.56 -10.99
CA PRO A 804 -36.36 26.56 -11.91
C PRO A 804 -35.09 26.01 -12.57
N SER A 805 -35.13 25.87 -13.89
CA SER A 805 -33.94 25.61 -14.71
C SER A 805 -32.95 26.77 -14.50
N PRO A 806 -31.64 26.53 -14.36
CA PRO A 806 -30.65 27.60 -14.39
C PRO A 806 -30.78 28.34 -15.73
N ASN A 807 -30.88 29.67 -15.66
CA ASN A 807 -30.98 30.57 -16.82
C ASN A 807 -29.93 30.23 -17.90
N LEU A 808 -30.36 29.55 -18.97
CA LEU A 808 -29.70 29.66 -20.27
C LEU A 808 -30.23 30.94 -20.92
N ARG A 809 -29.45 32.02 -20.83
CA ARG A 809 -29.58 33.15 -21.75
C ARG A 809 -29.34 32.61 -23.16
N LEU A 810 -30.41 32.43 -23.92
CA LEU A 810 -30.36 32.43 -25.36
C LEU A 810 -30.60 33.87 -25.81
N GLU A 811 -29.52 34.56 -26.14
CA GLU A 811 -29.59 35.71 -27.03
C GLU A 811 -30.09 35.22 -28.40
N ARG A 812 -31.06 35.96 -28.95
CA ARG A 812 -31.49 35.91 -30.34
C ARG A 812 -32.02 37.31 -30.71
N PRO A 813 -32.00 37.69 -31.98
CA PRO A 813 -31.10 37.32 -33.08
C PRO A 813 -29.93 38.31 -33.23
#